data_AF-W7A323-F1
#
_entry.id   AF-W7A323-F1
#
_cell.length_a   1.000
_cell.length_b   1.000
_cell.length_c   1.000
_cell.angle_alpha   90.00
_cell.angle_beta   90.00
_cell.angle_gamma   90.00
#
_symmetry.space_group_name_H-M   'P 1'
#
loop_
_entity.id
_entity.type
_entity.pdbx_description
1 polymer ?
#
loop_
_entity_poly.entity_id
_entity_poly.type
_entity_poly.pdbx_seq_one_letter_code
_entity_poly.pdbx_strand_id
1 'polypeptide(L)'
;MPVLYHLTLQKPTAITKIAYGNFSGPKVHEIVVSKGQVLELLRADKQGKLNLITSKDIFGIIRCLQTFRLTGSNKDYVVIGSDSGRLVILQFSNEKNDFVRVHCETYGKSGLRRIIPGEYIAVDPKGRALMICAIERQKFVYILNRDSKEQLTISSPLDAHKSHTICHDVVGMDVGFENPMFASIEQNYEMYDKQVTNTSEIDGCARKTLLCLWEMDLGLNHVIRKCTLPIDSSAHLLIPIPGGQQGPSGVIVCCDNYLVYKKVDHTDVYCAYPRRLETGQEKNISIVCSTLHRIRKFFFILIQSEFGDLYKIEMEHDDGIVKEITCKYFDTVPVANAICVMKSGSLFVAAEFGNHFFYQFSGIGDDDNEAMCTSKHPSGRNAIIAFRTKKLTNLFLIDQVYSLSPILDMKIIDAKNASTPQIYALCGRGPRSSLRILQHGLSIEELADNELPGRPKFIWTIKKDNASDYDGYIIVSFEGSTLILEIGETVEEVVDSLLLTNVTTIHVNILYDNSLLQIHDTGIRHINGKVVNEWVPPKNKQIKAATSNSAQIVISLSGGELIYFEIDESHTLVETFRKNLNVETLCLSIQQVEENRVRANFLAVGCLDNVVRLLSIEKEKYFNQLSTFILPNNSSAQDICISEMSELGNHKERKMLFLNIGLNNGVLLRSVVDPVTGTLTNHYSKYLGAKNVKICPVHVKKNSALLVLCEKTYLCYVHQGKYIYSPLNYDILEYASSFHSEQCSDGYVAISGSSLRIFRFYRLGEVFSQNILHLTFTPRKIVPLPFPSLFYDHDTSIEIERQKSIRMLAIIEADHNAYDENTLREIQMALKGIHLDGEEHAAADRSAHSAGGDLQGNNLPNGAHNQGHSTGQPLDGLDHKGSAQTREEEEDDEEEEEALLYDRIGTFKAGPGKWGSCIKIIHPVSLQTIDKISLEMEEAALSVCACELEALHCLIVGTTTNLSIKNRTAPAAALRVYTYDINYKLNLLHITAIEDQPFCFCPFNGRLLASIGNKLRIYALGKKKLLKKCEYKDIPEAIISIKVSGDRIFASDIRESVLIFFYDANMNTLRLISDDIIPRWITCSEILDHHTIIAADKFDSVFVLRVPEEAKQEEYGISNKCWYGGEMMAGSNKNRRLEHIMSFHVGEIVTSLQKVKLSPTSSECIIYSTIMGTIGAFIPYDNKEELELTQHLEIILRTENPPLCGREHIFFRSYYHPVQHVIDGDLCEQFSSLPYDVQRKVAADLERTPDDILRKLEDIRNKIL
;
A
#
# COMPACT_ATOMS: atom_id res chain seq x y z
N MET A 1 24.07 12.27 22.91
CA MET A 1 23.24 11.08 22.66
C MET A 1 22.77 11.13 21.22
N PRO A 2 22.64 9.99 20.52
CA PRO A 2 22.16 10.00 19.14
C PRO A 2 20.73 10.55 19.12
N VAL A 3 20.47 11.52 18.24
CA VAL A 3 19.12 12.01 17.92
C VAL A 3 18.75 11.47 16.56
N LEU A 4 17.52 10.98 16.42
CA LEU A 4 17.03 10.39 15.18
C LEU A 4 16.02 11.30 14.48
N TYR A 5 16.00 11.25 13.16
CA TYR A 5 14.98 11.82 12.30
C TYR A 5 14.05 10.70 11.84
N HIS A 6 12.76 10.83 12.11
CA HIS A 6 11.72 9.90 11.68
C HIS A 6 11.18 10.28 10.31
N LEU A 7 11.11 9.33 9.36
CA LEU A 7 10.46 9.55 8.07
C LEU A 7 9.67 8.33 7.61
N THR A 8 8.47 8.55 7.07
CA THR A 8 7.67 7.51 6.43
C THR A 8 8.02 7.40 4.93
N LEU A 9 8.51 6.23 4.50
CA LEU A 9 8.83 5.94 3.09
C LEU A 9 7.60 5.49 2.31
N GLN A 10 6.86 4.55 2.88
CA GLN A 10 5.58 4.05 2.37
C GLN A 10 4.51 4.32 3.42
N LYS A 11 3.49 5.11 3.05
CA LYS A 11 2.35 5.42 3.92
C LYS A 11 1.51 4.15 4.21
N PRO A 12 0.68 4.18 5.27
CA PRO A 12 -0.22 3.07 5.58
C PRO A 12 -1.09 2.73 4.37
N THR A 13 -1.39 1.45 4.20
CA THR A 13 -2.19 0.96 3.07
C THR A 13 -3.51 0.35 3.52
N ALA A 14 -3.62 -0.11 4.77
CA ALA A 14 -4.86 -0.61 5.36
C ALA A 14 -5.95 0.47 5.40
N ILE A 15 -7.16 0.14 4.95
CA ILE A 15 -8.33 1.02 5.05
C ILE A 15 -9.19 0.57 6.22
N THR A 16 -9.36 1.44 7.22
CA THR A 16 -10.16 1.15 8.41
C THR A 16 -11.61 1.60 8.26
N LYS A 17 -11.85 2.76 7.64
CA LYS A 17 -13.17 3.34 7.41
C LYS A 17 -13.23 4.01 6.05
N ILE A 18 -14.41 4.00 5.45
CA ILE A 18 -14.72 4.68 4.19
C ILE A 18 -15.91 5.61 4.41
N ALA A 19 -15.92 6.75 3.74
CA ALA A 19 -17.13 7.51 3.53
C ALA A 19 -17.23 7.99 2.09
N TYR A 20 -18.43 7.89 1.53
CA TYR A 20 -18.73 8.32 0.17
C TYR A 20 -19.57 9.59 0.17
N GLY A 21 -19.32 10.43 -0.81
CA GLY A 21 -20.06 11.67 -1.00
C GLY A 21 -19.60 12.44 -2.22
N ASN A 22 -20.21 13.61 -2.35
CA ASN A 22 -19.90 14.64 -3.32
C ASN A 22 -19.11 15.76 -2.61
N PHE A 23 -17.79 15.64 -2.51
CA PHE A 23 -16.97 16.59 -1.75
C PHE A 23 -16.55 17.78 -2.61
N SER A 24 -16.07 17.50 -3.82
CA SER A 24 -15.59 18.54 -4.74
C SER A 24 -16.71 19.37 -5.35
N GLY A 25 -17.85 18.75 -5.65
CA GLY A 25 -18.97 19.43 -6.31
C GLY A 25 -20.15 18.51 -6.60
N PRO A 26 -21.26 19.06 -7.12
CA PRO A 26 -22.44 18.28 -7.44
C PRO A 26 -22.12 17.22 -8.50
N LYS A 27 -22.63 15.99 -8.29
CA LYS A 27 -22.47 14.82 -9.18
C LYS A 27 -21.05 14.27 -9.33
N VAL A 28 -20.06 14.82 -8.62
CA VAL A 28 -18.73 14.22 -8.55
C VAL A 28 -18.77 13.14 -7.47
N HIS A 29 -18.52 11.88 -7.84
CA HIS A 29 -18.55 10.77 -6.89
C HIS A 29 -17.14 10.47 -6.40
N GLU A 30 -16.94 10.59 -5.10
CA GLU A 30 -15.64 10.51 -4.46
C GLU A 30 -15.71 9.67 -3.19
N ILE A 31 -14.56 9.14 -2.81
CA ILE A 31 -14.42 8.24 -1.68
C ILE A 31 -13.36 8.83 -0.76
N VAL A 32 -13.77 9.18 0.46
CA VAL A 32 -12.84 9.52 1.54
C VAL A 32 -12.49 8.24 2.26
N VAL A 33 -11.19 7.97 2.34
CA VAL A 33 -10.63 6.76 2.92
C VAL A 33 -9.82 7.15 4.14
N SER A 34 -10.09 6.48 5.26
CA SER A 34 -9.25 6.56 6.45
C SER A 34 -8.33 5.35 6.52
N LYS A 35 -7.04 5.61 6.62
CA LYS A 35 -6.00 4.60 6.81
C LYS A 35 -5.39 4.68 8.21
N GLY A 36 -6.24 4.86 9.21
CA GLY A 36 -5.83 5.11 10.61
C GLY A 36 -5.34 6.54 10.81
N GLN A 37 -4.08 6.82 10.46
CA GLN A 37 -3.42 8.12 10.66
C GLN A 37 -3.37 9.00 9.41
N VAL A 38 -3.80 8.47 8.27
CA VAL A 38 -3.81 9.19 6.99
C VAL A 38 -5.25 9.28 6.48
N LEU A 39 -5.63 10.46 6.02
CA LEU A 39 -6.89 10.71 5.35
C LEU A 39 -6.64 10.94 3.87
N GLU A 40 -7.29 10.17 3.02
CA GLU A 40 -7.13 10.24 1.56
C GLU A 40 -8.47 10.50 0.86
N LEU A 41 -8.41 11.22 -0.26
CA LEU A 41 -9.53 11.39 -1.17
C LEU A 41 -9.22 10.67 -2.49
N LEU A 42 -10.05 9.68 -2.82
CA LEU A 42 -9.98 8.91 -4.07
C LEU A 42 -11.11 9.31 -5.02
N ARG A 43 -10.80 9.32 -6.31
CA ARG A 43 -11.78 9.56 -7.38
C ARG A 43 -11.54 8.58 -8.53
N ALA A 44 -12.61 7.96 -9.01
CA ALA A 44 -12.58 7.12 -10.19
C ALA A 44 -12.48 7.96 -11.47
N ASP A 45 -11.60 7.57 -12.38
CA ASP A 45 -11.49 8.16 -13.71
C ASP A 45 -12.58 7.64 -14.67
N LYS A 46 -12.64 8.17 -15.90
CA LYS A 46 -13.54 7.67 -16.96
C LYS A 46 -13.30 6.21 -17.31
N GLN A 47 -12.05 5.74 -17.21
CA GLN A 47 -11.67 4.33 -17.38
C GLN A 47 -11.98 3.48 -16.14
N GLY A 48 -12.49 4.06 -15.06
CA GLY A 48 -12.82 3.37 -13.81
C GLY A 48 -11.62 3.12 -12.87
N LYS A 49 -10.40 3.49 -13.24
CA LYS A 49 -9.23 3.43 -12.34
C LYS A 49 -9.35 4.45 -11.21
N LEU A 50 -8.98 4.07 -9.98
CA LEU A 50 -9.01 4.95 -8.81
C LEU A 50 -7.73 5.78 -8.73
N ASN A 51 -7.89 7.11 -8.80
CA ASN A 51 -6.81 8.08 -8.65
C ASN A 51 -6.84 8.72 -7.26
N LEU A 52 -5.66 8.88 -6.65
CA LEU A 52 -5.46 9.65 -5.42
C LEU A 52 -5.44 11.14 -5.74
N ILE A 53 -6.33 11.92 -5.11
CA ILE A 53 -6.39 13.38 -5.26
C ILE A 53 -5.51 14.06 -4.21
N THR A 54 -5.73 13.73 -2.94
CA THR A 54 -5.01 14.29 -1.81
C THR A 54 -4.81 13.25 -0.73
N SER A 55 -3.68 13.36 -0.01
CA SER A 55 -3.31 12.50 1.11
C SER A 55 -2.75 13.38 2.22
N LYS A 56 -3.37 13.34 3.40
CA LYS A 56 -3.01 14.20 4.53
C LYS A 56 -2.81 13.39 5.80
N ASP A 57 -1.68 13.61 6.45
CA ASP A 57 -1.36 12.98 7.73
C ASP A 57 -2.02 13.78 8.85
N ILE A 58 -2.82 13.10 9.66
CA ILE A 58 -3.67 13.73 10.68
C ILE A 58 -3.05 13.72 12.08
N PHE A 59 -1.93 13.00 12.27
CA PHE A 59 -1.23 12.80 13.56
C PHE A 59 -2.19 12.46 14.72
N GLY A 60 -3.04 11.47 14.49
CA GLY A 60 -4.04 10.99 15.42
C GLY A 60 -4.65 9.68 14.91
N ILE A 61 -5.57 9.09 15.66
CA ILE A 61 -6.22 7.82 15.31
C ILE A 61 -7.68 8.11 14.97
N ILE A 62 -8.06 7.92 13.70
CA ILE A 62 -9.47 7.99 13.27
C ILE A 62 -10.17 6.70 13.69
N ARG A 63 -11.27 6.84 14.43
CA ARG A 63 -12.09 5.71 14.88
C ARG A 63 -13.37 5.58 14.04
N CYS A 64 -14.00 6.71 13.79
CA CYS A 64 -15.22 6.79 12.99
C CYS A 64 -15.19 7.97 12.03
N LEU A 65 -15.84 7.75 10.89
CA LEU A 65 -15.90 8.64 9.74
C LEU A 65 -17.33 8.58 9.19
N GLN A 66 -18.01 9.72 9.08
CA GLN A 66 -19.35 9.81 8.51
C GLN A 66 -19.48 11.04 7.63
N THR A 67 -20.38 10.96 6.64
CA THR A 67 -20.68 12.08 5.75
C THR A 67 -22.08 12.59 5.97
N PHE A 68 -22.26 13.89 5.77
CA PHE A 68 -23.58 14.49 5.81
C PHE A 68 -23.70 15.67 4.86
N ARG A 69 -24.94 15.92 4.46
CA ARG A 69 -25.33 17.03 3.61
C ARG A 69 -26.29 17.92 4.35
N LEU A 70 -25.99 19.21 4.44
CA LEU A 70 -26.97 20.19 4.89
C LEU A 70 -28.14 20.26 3.91
N THR A 71 -29.35 20.45 4.43
CA THR A 71 -30.55 20.59 3.60
C THR A 71 -30.35 21.72 2.57
N GLY A 72 -30.53 21.43 1.28
CA GLY A 72 -30.36 22.41 0.20
C GLY A 72 -28.90 22.67 -0.25
N SER A 73 -27.89 22.09 0.41
CA SER A 73 -26.50 22.15 -0.05
C SER A 73 -26.23 21.12 -1.15
N ASN A 74 -25.24 21.42 -2.00
CA ASN A 74 -24.75 20.52 -3.05
C ASN A 74 -23.44 19.81 -2.71
N LYS A 75 -22.81 20.18 -1.58
CA LYS A 75 -21.54 19.62 -1.10
C LYS A 75 -21.74 18.84 0.19
N ASP A 76 -21.02 17.73 0.29
CA ASP A 76 -20.99 16.89 1.48
C ASP A 76 -19.83 17.29 2.40
N TYR A 77 -20.11 17.29 3.70
CA TYR A 77 -19.12 17.48 4.75
C TYR A 77 -18.70 16.12 5.33
N VAL A 78 -17.51 16.08 5.90
CA VAL A 78 -16.97 14.90 6.57
C VAL A 78 -16.87 15.17 8.07
N VAL A 79 -17.46 14.31 8.89
CA VAL A 79 -17.33 14.36 10.35
C VAL A 79 -16.38 13.25 10.79
N ILE A 80 -15.43 13.61 11.66
CA ILE A 80 -14.43 12.69 12.19
C ILE A 80 -14.53 12.61 13.71
N GLY A 81 -14.61 11.37 14.21
CA GLY A 81 -14.34 11.04 15.61
C GLY A 81 -12.94 10.44 15.72
N SER A 82 -12.11 11.05 16.57
CA SER A 82 -10.71 10.69 16.75
C SER A 82 -10.34 10.51 18.22
N ASP A 83 -9.09 10.18 18.49
CA ASP A 83 -8.51 10.12 19.84
C ASP A 83 -8.26 11.51 20.47
N SER A 84 -8.59 12.62 19.82
CA SER A 84 -8.33 13.97 20.33
C SER A 84 -9.24 14.40 21.49
N GLY A 85 -10.44 13.80 21.61
CA GLY A 85 -11.51 14.32 22.48
C GLY A 85 -12.19 15.57 21.90
N ARG A 86 -12.00 15.81 20.60
CA ARG A 86 -12.62 16.89 19.82
C ARG A 86 -13.43 16.33 18.65
N LEU A 87 -14.55 16.98 18.35
CA LEU A 87 -15.38 16.73 17.18
C LEU A 87 -14.89 17.62 16.05
N VAL A 88 -14.50 17.01 14.92
CA VAL A 88 -13.98 17.75 13.78
C VAL A 88 -14.88 17.59 12.57
N ILE A 89 -15.19 18.72 11.92
CA ILE A 89 -15.91 18.75 10.65
C ILE A 89 -15.01 19.33 9.58
N LEU A 90 -14.84 18.58 8.50
CA LEU A 90 -14.00 18.93 7.36
C LEU A 90 -14.83 19.23 6.12
N GLN A 91 -14.28 20.13 5.30
CA GLN A 91 -14.76 20.44 3.97
C GLN A 91 -13.59 20.35 2.99
N PHE A 92 -13.81 19.69 1.85
CA PHE A 92 -12.82 19.67 0.78
C PHE A 92 -12.88 20.98 -0.04
N SER A 93 -11.72 21.60 -0.28
CA SER A 93 -11.61 22.81 -1.10
C SER A 93 -10.89 22.51 -2.41
N ASN A 94 -11.59 22.69 -3.54
CA ASN A 94 -11.01 22.50 -4.87
C ASN A 94 -9.89 23.50 -5.18
N GLU A 95 -9.92 24.69 -4.59
CA GLU A 95 -8.91 25.73 -4.82
C GLU A 95 -7.56 25.35 -4.22
N LYS A 96 -7.59 24.72 -3.04
CA LYS A 96 -6.37 24.28 -2.33
C LYS A 96 -6.02 22.82 -2.62
N ASN A 97 -6.94 22.08 -3.24
CA ASN A 97 -6.87 20.63 -3.40
C ASN A 97 -6.59 19.90 -2.07
N ASP A 98 -7.16 20.40 -0.96
CA ASP A 98 -6.90 19.89 0.40
C ASP A 98 -8.15 20.01 1.30
N PHE A 99 -8.15 19.23 2.38
CA PHE A 99 -9.13 19.28 3.45
C PHE A 99 -8.93 20.50 4.35
N VAL A 100 -9.98 21.31 4.45
CA VAL A 100 -10.05 22.46 5.34
C VAL A 100 -10.89 22.08 6.56
N ARG A 101 -10.35 22.35 7.75
CA ARG A 101 -11.08 22.21 9.01
C ARG A 101 -12.06 23.36 9.18
N VAL A 102 -13.35 23.06 9.17
CA VAL A 102 -14.42 24.06 9.34
C VAL A 102 -14.73 24.26 10.82
N HIS A 103 -14.92 23.17 11.57
CA HIS A 103 -15.22 23.20 13.00
C HIS A 103 -14.34 22.21 13.78
N CYS A 104 -14.05 22.56 15.04
CA CYS A 104 -13.25 21.76 15.96
C CYS A 104 -13.73 22.00 17.41
N GLU A 105 -14.77 21.28 17.80
CA GLU A 105 -15.40 21.44 19.12
C GLU A 105 -14.80 20.47 20.15
N THR A 106 -14.48 20.96 21.34
CA THR A 106 -13.86 20.13 22.39
C THR A 106 -14.92 19.64 23.37
N TYR A 107 -15.01 18.32 23.57
CA TYR A 107 -15.96 17.71 24.52
C TYR A 107 -15.29 16.85 25.60
N GLY A 108 -14.02 16.48 25.43
CA GLY A 108 -13.37 15.56 26.36
C GLY A 108 -11.84 15.63 26.36
N LYS A 109 -11.23 14.76 27.16
CA LYS A 109 -9.78 14.54 27.17
C LYS A 109 -9.37 13.65 26.00
N SER A 110 -8.11 13.77 25.60
CA SER A 110 -7.53 12.92 24.58
C SER A 110 -7.24 11.48 25.04
N GLY A 111 -7.05 10.61 24.06
CA GLY A 111 -6.76 9.19 24.15
C GLY A 111 -7.98 8.31 23.85
N LEU A 112 -7.71 7.07 23.45
CA LEU A 112 -8.70 6.01 23.28
C LEU A 112 -9.22 5.57 24.66
N ARG A 113 -10.25 6.27 25.16
CA ARG A 113 -10.85 5.99 26.47
C ARG A 113 -12.20 5.29 26.33
N ARG A 114 -12.55 4.53 27.36
CA ARG A 114 -13.81 3.80 27.47
C ARG A 114 -15.04 4.72 27.55
N ILE A 115 -14.94 5.81 28.32
CA ILE A 115 -16.07 6.71 28.59
C ILE A 115 -16.11 7.96 27.70
N ILE A 116 -15.02 8.30 27.01
CA ILE A 116 -14.96 9.53 26.21
C ILE A 116 -15.47 9.23 24.80
N PRO A 117 -16.40 10.05 24.27
CA PRO A 117 -16.95 9.82 22.93
C PRO A 117 -15.92 9.90 21.81
N GLY A 118 -16.19 9.22 20.70
CA GLY A 118 -15.30 9.16 19.54
C GLY A 118 -15.26 7.81 18.86
N GLU A 119 -15.85 6.76 19.45
CA GLU A 119 -15.91 5.44 18.81
C GLU A 119 -17.03 5.38 17.77
N TYR A 120 -18.22 5.89 18.11
CA TYR A 120 -19.38 5.86 17.23
C TYR A 120 -19.84 7.28 16.90
N ILE A 121 -20.19 7.50 15.63
CA ILE A 121 -20.85 8.71 15.15
C ILE A 121 -22.05 8.28 14.32
N ALA A 122 -23.19 8.92 14.61
CA ALA A 122 -24.40 8.82 13.83
C ALA A 122 -24.83 10.20 13.38
N VAL A 123 -25.28 10.33 12.13
CA VAL A 123 -25.76 11.60 11.58
C VAL A 123 -27.20 11.44 11.10
N ASP A 124 -28.02 12.45 11.35
CA ASP A 124 -29.36 12.56 10.76
C ASP A 124 -29.23 12.61 9.23
N PRO A 125 -29.94 11.77 8.46
CA PRO A 125 -29.84 11.75 7.01
C PRO A 125 -30.19 13.08 6.30
N LYS A 126 -30.88 14.01 6.97
CA LYS A 126 -31.13 15.38 6.46
C LYS A 126 -30.09 16.41 6.90
N GLY A 127 -29.08 15.98 7.66
CA GLY A 127 -27.96 16.80 8.12
C GLY A 127 -28.33 17.85 9.15
N ARG A 128 -29.36 17.63 9.98
CA ARG A 128 -29.83 18.60 11.00
C ARG A 128 -29.16 18.40 12.35
N ALA A 129 -28.76 17.17 12.67
CA ALA A 129 -28.14 16.82 13.94
C ALA A 129 -27.14 15.68 13.75
N LEU A 130 -26.14 15.65 14.61
CA LEU A 130 -25.20 14.54 14.73
C LEU A 130 -25.12 14.09 16.19
N MET A 131 -24.84 12.81 16.40
CA MET A 131 -24.66 12.19 17.70
C MET A 131 -23.31 11.49 17.75
N ILE A 132 -22.49 11.80 18.76
CA ILE A 132 -21.20 11.16 19.01
C ILE A 132 -21.27 10.39 20.33
N CYS A 133 -20.82 9.13 20.32
CA CYS A 133 -20.94 8.23 21.46
C CYS A 133 -19.60 7.61 21.85
N ALA A 134 -19.45 7.36 23.15
CA ALA A 134 -18.43 6.50 23.70
C ALA A 134 -18.91 5.04 23.70
N ILE A 135 -18.00 4.11 24.00
CA ILE A 135 -18.34 2.70 24.24
C ILE A 135 -19.23 2.60 25.49
N GLU A 136 -18.99 3.45 26.49
CA GLU A 136 -19.78 3.46 27.72
C GLU A 136 -20.20 4.88 28.12
N ARG A 137 -21.41 4.99 28.66
CA ARG A 137 -21.92 6.14 29.41
C ARG A 137 -22.16 7.42 28.61
N GLN A 138 -21.13 8.05 28.04
CA GLN A 138 -21.25 9.39 27.48
C GLN A 138 -21.70 9.37 26.02
N LYS A 139 -22.67 10.23 25.72
CA LYS A 139 -23.23 10.50 24.40
C LYS A 139 -23.55 11.98 24.31
N PHE A 140 -23.14 12.62 23.23
CA PHE A 140 -23.42 14.03 22.95
C PHE A 140 -24.13 14.17 21.61
N VAL A 141 -25.08 15.10 21.54
CA VAL A 141 -25.78 15.46 20.29
C VAL A 141 -25.51 16.92 19.97
N TYR A 142 -25.18 17.21 18.71
CA TYR A 142 -24.94 18.56 18.20
C TYR A 142 -25.96 18.89 17.11
N ILE A 143 -26.49 20.11 17.13
CA ILE A 143 -27.35 20.65 16.09
C ILE A 143 -26.47 21.29 15.01
N LEU A 144 -26.84 21.04 13.76
CA LEU A 144 -26.18 21.57 12.58
C LEU A 144 -27.11 22.52 11.88
N ASN A 145 -26.71 23.78 11.84
CA ASN A 145 -27.44 24.87 11.18
C ASN A 145 -26.57 25.53 10.12
N ARG A 146 -27.21 26.38 9.32
CA ARG A 146 -26.57 27.20 8.29
C ARG A 146 -26.87 28.66 8.58
N ASP A 147 -25.85 29.48 8.56
CA ASP A 147 -25.99 30.94 8.71
C ASP A 147 -26.44 31.58 7.37
N SER A 148 -26.75 32.88 7.41
CA SER A 148 -27.14 33.70 6.26
C SER A 148 -26.09 33.70 5.12
N LYS A 149 -24.83 33.38 5.45
CA LYS A 149 -23.72 33.24 4.49
C LYS A 149 -23.55 31.80 3.97
N GLU A 150 -24.50 30.92 4.22
CA GLU A 150 -24.46 29.48 3.88
C GLU A 150 -23.30 28.70 4.54
N GLN A 151 -22.67 29.27 5.56
CA GLN A 151 -21.65 28.58 6.35
C GLN A 151 -22.30 27.68 7.39
N LEU A 152 -21.72 26.49 7.57
CA LEU A 152 -22.11 25.55 8.62
C LEU A 152 -21.84 26.17 10.00
N THR A 153 -22.80 26.06 10.91
CA THR A 153 -22.69 26.43 12.33
C THR A 153 -23.10 25.25 13.20
N ILE A 154 -22.37 25.01 14.28
CA ILE A 154 -22.63 23.94 15.24
C ILE A 154 -23.12 24.50 16.58
N SER A 155 -24.05 23.82 17.23
CA SER A 155 -24.51 24.19 18.58
C SER A 155 -23.57 23.69 19.67
N SER A 156 -23.81 24.15 20.90
CA SER A 156 -23.26 23.46 22.08
C SER A 156 -23.76 22.01 22.18
N PRO A 157 -22.96 21.09 22.75
CA PRO A 157 -23.35 19.70 22.90
C PRO A 157 -24.52 19.55 23.87
N LEU A 158 -25.46 18.67 23.53
CA LEU A 158 -26.54 18.23 24.41
C LEU A 158 -26.23 16.83 24.94
N ASP A 159 -26.45 16.63 26.24
CA ASP A 159 -26.06 15.41 26.93
C ASP A 159 -27.14 14.33 26.84
N ALA A 160 -26.75 13.12 26.43
CA ALA A 160 -27.60 11.92 26.42
C ALA A 160 -26.95 10.77 27.22
N HIS A 161 -26.45 11.09 28.42
CA HIS A 161 -25.63 10.17 29.21
C HIS A 161 -26.44 9.06 29.91
N LYS A 162 -25.90 7.84 29.93
CA LYS A 162 -26.49 6.70 30.67
C LYS A 162 -25.44 5.82 31.35
N SER A 163 -25.35 5.88 32.68
CA SER A 163 -24.40 5.07 33.46
C SER A 163 -24.63 3.56 33.31
N HIS A 164 -23.56 2.78 33.50
CA HIS A 164 -23.56 1.31 33.50
C HIS A 164 -24.11 0.66 32.22
N THR A 165 -23.96 1.35 31.09
CA THR A 165 -24.49 0.90 29.80
C THR A 165 -23.40 0.90 28.76
N ILE A 166 -23.20 -0.26 28.12
CA ILE A 166 -22.29 -0.45 26.99
C ILE A 166 -23.07 -0.24 25.69
N CYS A 167 -22.52 0.56 24.79
CA CYS A 167 -23.06 0.82 23.47
C CYS A 167 -22.31 -0.05 22.45
N HIS A 168 -23.04 -0.85 21.67
CA HIS A 168 -22.46 -1.72 20.63
C HIS A 168 -22.46 -1.06 19.25
N ASP A 169 -23.54 -0.35 18.90
CA ASP A 169 -23.66 0.40 17.63
C ASP A 169 -24.67 1.55 17.76
N VAL A 170 -24.55 2.57 16.88
CA VAL A 170 -25.41 3.76 16.84
C VAL A 170 -25.65 4.22 15.41
N VAL A 171 -26.90 4.51 15.07
CA VAL A 171 -27.31 4.92 13.72
C VAL A 171 -28.35 6.05 13.77
N GLY A 172 -28.29 6.99 12.83
CA GLY A 172 -29.30 8.02 12.63
C GLY A 172 -30.47 7.50 11.80
N MET A 173 -31.69 7.60 12.32
CA MET A 173 -32.89 7.14 11.62
C MET A 173 -33.38 8.18 10.60
N ASP A 174 -33.79 7.74 9.42
CA ASP A 174 -34.41 8.63 8.42
C ASP A 174 -35.90 8.79 8.75
N VAL A 175 -36.26 9.90 9.40
CA VAL A 175 -37.63 10.24 9.81
C VAL A 175 -38.24 11.33 8.93
N GLY A 176 -37.70 11.54 7.73
CA GLY A 176 -38.12 12.66 6.88
C GLY A 176 -37.75 14.01 7.51
N PHE A 177 -38.76 14.81 7.88
CA PHE A 177 -38.57 16.13 8.51
C PHE A 177 -39.09 16.21 9.96
N GLU A 178 -39.49 15.08 10.56
CA GLU A 178 -39.79 15.02 11.98
C GLU A 178 -38.53 15.20 12.85
N ASN A 179 -38.70 15.34 14.16
CA ASN A 179 -37.61 15.45 15.12
C ASN A 179 -36.55 14.35 14.89
N PRO A 180 -35.25 14.69 14.73
CA PRO A 180 -34.20 13.72 14.48
C PRO A 180 -34.20 12.60 15.53
N MET A 181 -34.13 11.34 15.07
CA MET A 181 -34.05 10.18 15.95
C MET A 181 -32.75 9.40 15.73
N PHE A 182 -32.16 8.91 16.82
CA PHE A 182 -30.98 8.06 16.81
C PHE A 182 -31.30 6.72 17.49
N ALA A 183 -30.91 5.62 16.87
CA ALA A 183 -31.06 4.28 17.42
C ALA A 183 -29.70 3.79 17.94
N SER A 184 -29.67 3.18 19.11
CA SER A 184 -28.45 2.57 19.66
C SER A 184 -28.71 1.21 20.30
N ILE A 185 -27.79 0.27 20.10
CA ILE A 185 -27.78 -1.01 20.81
C ILE A 185 -27.08 -0.82 22.16
N GLU A 186 -27.79 -1.10 23.25
CA GLU A 186 -27.33 -0.89 24.62
C GLU A 186 -27.43 -2.16 25.45
N GLN A 187 -26.39 -2.43 26.24
CA GLN A 187 -26.38 -3.50 27.23
C GLN A 187 -26.10 -2.93 28.61
N ASN A 188 -27.05 -3.10 29.53
CA ASN A 188 -26.91 -2.66 30.91
C ASN A 188 -26.18 -3.73 31.73
N TYR A 189 -25.09 -3.37 32.41
CA TYR A 189 -24.33 -4.28 33.25
C TYR A 189 -24.47 -4.03 34.76
N GLU A 190 -25.29 -3.06 35.19
CA GLU A 190 -25.45 -2.68 36.61
C GLU A 190 -25.88 -3.86 37.51
N MET A 191 -26.77 -4.72 37.00
CA MET A 191 -27.23 -5.90 37.74
C MET A 191 -26.09 -6.91 37.95
N TYR A 192 -25.15 -7.03 37.02
CA TYR A 192 -24.03 -7.95 37.13
C TYR A 192 -23.04 -7.53 38.21
N ASP A 193 -22.67 -6.26 38.24
CA ASP A 193 -21.75 -5.73 39.26
C ASP A 193 -22.30 -5.95 40.68
N LYS A 194 -23.63 -5.89 40.84
CA LYS A 194 -24.30 -6.16 42.12
C LYS A 194 -24.42 -7.67 42.40
N GLN A 195 -24.70 -8.51 41.39
CA GLN A 195 -24.90 -9.95 41.54
C GLN A 195 -23.63 -10.76 41.80
N VAL A 196 -22.44 -10.26 41.46
CA VAL A 196 -21.15 -10.92 41.80
C VAL A 196 -20.99 -11.12 43.33
N THR A 197 -21.78 -10.43 44.17
CA THR A 197 -21.78 -10.65 45.62
C THR A 197 -22.70 -11.80 46.12
N ASN A 198 -23.67 -12.28 45.33
CA ASN A 198 -24.59 -13.36 45.73
C ASN A 198 -24.59 -14.51 44.70
N THR A 199 -23.87 -15.58 45.01
CA THR A 199 -23.38 -16.62 44.10
C THR A 199 -24.38 -17.72 43.66
N SER A 200 -25.70 -17.51 43.65
CA SER A 200 -26.62 -18.65 43.52
C SER A 200 -27.83 -18.55 42.57
N GLU A 201 -27.91 -17.58 41.66
CA GLU A 201 -28.95 -17.58 40.60
C GLU A 201 -28.42 -17.00 39.27
N ILE A 202 -27.56 -17.76 38.57
CA ILE A 202 -27.14 -17.45 37.19
C ILE A 202 -28.14 -18.08 36.23
N ASP A 203 -29.38 -17.56 36.20
CA ASP A 203 -30.39 -18.00 35.25
C ASP A 203 -30.48 -16.99 34.08
N GLY A 204 -30.68 -17.51 32.86
CA GLY A 204 -30.49 -16.82 31.56
C GLY A 204 -31.34 -15.57 31.27
N CYS A 205 -32.00 -14.98 32.28
CA CYS A 205 -32.90 -13.82 32.16
C CYS A 205 -32.18 -12.44 32.20
N ALA A 206 -30.88 -12.39 32.47
CA ALA A 206 -30.17 -11.12 32.78
C ALA A 206 -29.39 -10.46 31.61
N ARG A 207 -29.11 -11.14 30.48
CA ARG A 207 -28.39 -10.54 29.33
C ARG A 207 -29.35 -9.82 28.38
N LYS A 208 -30.15 -8.89 28.89
CA LYS A 208 -31.08 -8.14 28.05
C LYS A 208 -30.34 -7.04 27.31
N THR A 209 -30.01 -7.30 26.05
CA THR A 209 -29.62 -6.27 25.10
C THR A 209 -30.88 -5.49 24.70
N LEU A 210 -30.75 -4.17 24.63
CA LEU A 210 -31.85 -3.24 24.43
C LEU A 210 -31.57 -2.36 23.22
N LEU A 211 -32.58 -2.16 22.37
CA LEU A 211 -32.59 -1.12 21.35
C LEU A 211 -33.20 0.15 21.95
N CYS A 212 -32.37 1.19 22.11
CA CYS A 212 -32.78 2.49 22.64
C CYS A 212 -32.95 3.49 21.49
N LEU A 213 -34.12 4.13 21.41
CA LEU A 213 -34.37 5.24 20.49
C LEU A 213 -34.29 6.58 21.24
N TRP A 214 -33.43 7.45 20.76
CA TRP A 214 -33.17 8.78 21.26
C TRP A 214 -33.80 9.80 20.30
N GLU A 215 -34.70 10.64 20.80
CA GLU A 215 -35.31 11.71 20.02
C GLU A 215 -34.68 13.04 20.43
N MET A 216 -34.27 13.81 19.43
CA MET A 216 -33.85 15.19 19.59
C MET A 216 -35.02 16.11 19.30
N ASP A 217 -35.56 16.74 20.34
CA ASP A 217 -36.59 17.76 20.17
C ASP A 217 -35.93 19.09 19.78
N LEU A 218 -36.11 19.50 18.52
CA LEU A 218 -35.54 20.76 18.00
C LEU A 218 -36.21 22.00 18.60
N GLY A 219 -37.46 21.89 19.08
CA GLY A 219 -38.19 23.00 19.70
C GLY A 219 -37.80 23.21 21.16
N LEU A 220 -37.68 22.12 21.92
CA LEU A 220 -37.30 22.16 23.34
C LEU A 220 -35.78 22.08 23.56
N ASN A 221 -34.99 21.83 22.52
CA ASN A 221 -33.52 21.77 22.53
C ASN A 221 -32.96 20.82 23.61
N HIS A 222 -33.53 19.62 23.72
CA HIS A 222 -33.05 18.57 24.61
C HIS A 222 -33.23 17.19 23.96
N VAL A 223 -32.45 16.22 24.43
CA VAL A 223 -32.48 14.84 23.93
C VAL A 223 -33.18 13.96 24.95
N ILE A 224 -34.20 13.23 24.50
CA ILE A 224 -34.96 12.29 25.34
C ILE A 224 -34.81 10.87 24.83
N ARG A 225 -34.81 9.91 25.74
CA ARG A 225 -34.93 8.49 25.37
C ARG A 225 -36.41 8.15 25.21
N LYS A 226 -36.88 8.10 23.96
CA LYS A 226 -38.29 7.90 23.61
C LYS A 226 -38.78 6.50 23.96
N CYS A 227 -38.04 5.48 23.53
CA CYS A 227 -38.42 4.09 23.80
C CYS A 227 -37.21 3.17 23.97
N THR A 228 -37.47 2.00 24.55
CA THR A 228 -36.49 0.95 24.77
C THR A 228 -37.13 -0.40 24.47
N LEU A 229 -36.62 -1.12 23.48
CA LEU A 229 -37.15 -2.40 23.01
C LEU A 229 -36.16 -3.53 23.31
N PRO A 230 -36.59 -4.69 23.84
CA PRO A 230 -35.70 -5.83 24.03
C PRO A 230 -35.31 -6.44 22.67
N ILE A 231 -34.04 -6.82 22.55
CA ILE A 231 -33.47 -7.52 21.38
C ILE A 231 -32.64 -8.72 21.83
N ASP A 232 -32.27 -9.57 20.87
CA ASP A 232 -31.41 -10.72 21.14
C ASP A 232 -30.00 -10.28 21.59
N SER A 233 -29.36 -11.10 22.40
CA SER A 233 -28.01 -10.87 22.92
C SER A 233 -26.93 -10.91 21.83
N SER A 234 -27.23 -11.50 20.67
CA SER A 234 -26.35 -11.59 19.50
C SER A 234 -26.35 -10.35 18.60
N ALA A 235 -27.21 -9.36 18.88
CA ALA A 235 -27.33 -8.16 18.06
C ALA A 235 -26.06 -7.29 18.11
N HIS A 236 -25.46 -7.02 16.95
CA HIS A 236 -24.17 -6.33 16.84
C HIS A 236 -24.14 -5.14 15.85
N LEU A 237 -25.05 -5.08 14.87
CA LEU A 237 -25.06 -4.04 13.84
C LEU A 237 -26.49 -3.51 13.58
N LEU A 238 -26.60 -2.20 13.37
CA LEU A 238 -27.82 -1.52 12.96
C LEU A 238 -27.72 -0.99 11.52
N ILE A 239 -28.83 -1.05 10.78
CA ILE A 239 -28.94 -0.48 9.43
C ILE A 239 -30.13 0.47 9.38
N PRO A 240 -29.94 1.77 9.02
CA PRO A 240 -31.04 2.71 8.91
C PRO A 240 -31.84 2.47 7.64
N ILE A 241 -33.17 2.44 7.76
CA ILE A 241 -34.07 2.36 6.59
C ILE A 241 -34.50 3.76 6.15
N PRO A 242 -34.51 4.07 4.83
CA PRO A 242 -34.99 5.34 4.31
C PRO A 242 -36.45 5.59 4.72
N GLY A 243 -36.75 6.84 5.03
CA GLY A 243 -38.07 7.26 5.51
C GLY A 243 -38.70 8.37 4.67
N GLY A 244 -39.89 8.80 5.10
CA GLY A 244 -40.69 9.82 4.40
C GLY A 244 -41.30 9.27 3.11
N GLN A 245 -41.17 10.00 2.00
CA GLN A 245 -41.70 9.56 0.70
C GLN A 245 -40.91 8.40 0.07
N GLN A 246 -39.75 8.06 0.63
CA GLN A 246 -38.80 7.11 0.02
C GLN A 246 -38.86 5.71 0.63
N GLY A 247 -39.51 5.53 1.78
CA GLY A 247 -39.55 4.24 2.45
C GLY A 247 -40.21 4.29 3.84
N PRO A 248 -40.30 3.15 4.52
CA PRO A 248 -41.09 2.97 5.74
C PRO A 248 -40.43 3.54 7.01
N SER A 249 -39.19 4.06 6.95
CA SER A 249 -38.36 4.37 8.12
C SER A 249 -38.11 3.12 9.00
N GLY A 250 -37.54 3.28 10.19
CA GLY A 250 -37.18 2.19 11.09
C GLY A 250 -35.73 1.73 10.95
N VAL A 251 -35.40 0.63 11.63
CA VAL A 251 -34.05 0.06 11.64
C VAL A 251 -34.08 -1.45 11.45
N ILE A 252 -33.10 -1.98 10.74
CA ILE A 252 -32.79 -3.42 10.76
C ILE A 252 -31.74 -3.66 11.83
N VAL A 253 -31.99 -4.65 12.68
CA VAL A 253 -31.07 -5.18 13.67
C VAL A 253 -30.50 -6.49 13.14
N CYS A 254 -29.20 -6.55 12.90
CA CYS A 254 -28.51 -7.77 12.50
C CYS A 254 -28.15 -8.59 13.75
N CYS A 255 -28.68 -9.80 13.81
CA CYS A 255 -28.34 -10.81 14.82
C CYS A 255 -27.50 -11.93 14.19
N ASP A 256 -27.06 -12.89 15.00
CA ASP A 256 -26.47 -14.12 14.48
C ASP A 256 -27.53 -14.91 13.69
N ASN A 257 -27.22 -15.30 12.45
CA ASN A 257 -28.05 -16.13 11.55
C ASN A 257 -29.31 -15.48 10.97
N TYR A 258 -29.81 -14.39 11.53
CA TYR A 258 -31.02 -13.71 11.04
C TYR A 258 -30.96 -12.20 11.25
N LEU A 259 -31.80 -11.48 10.51
CA LEU A 259 -32.04 -10.05 10.67
C LEU A 259 -33.47 -9.80 11.16
N VAL A 260 -33.66 -8.69 11.88
CA VAL A 260 -34.97 -8.26 12.39
C VAL A 260 -35.23 -6.81 12.04
N TYR A 261 -36.36 -6.53 11.39
CA TYR A 261 -36.82 -5.15 11.24
C TYR A 261 -37.62 -4.72 12.47
N LYS A 262 -37.25 -3.56 13.05
CA LYS A 262 -37.90 -2.98 14.23
C LYS A 262 -38.30 -1.53 14.00
N LYS A 263 -39.54 -1.21 14.37
CA LYS A 263 -40.13 0.14 14.42
C LYS A 263 -41.19 0.18 15.52
N VAL A 264 -41.36 1.33 16.19
CA VAL A 264 -42.18 1.47 17.41
C VAL A 264 -43.63 1.01 17.22
N ASP A 265 -44.22 1.32 16.05
CA ASP A 265 -45.63 1.01 15.73
C ASP A 265 -45.77 -0.14 14.72
N HIS A 266 -44.79 -1.05 14.66
CA HIS A 266 -44.78 -2.16 13.69
C HIS A 266 -44.38 -3.48 14.37
N THR A 267 -44.88 -4.59 13.85
CA THR A 267 -44.57 -5.93 14.35
C THR A 267 -43.20 -6.40 13.86
N ASP A 268 -42.39 -6.97 14.74
CA ASP A 268 -41.08 -7.51 14.37
C ASP A 268 -41.16 -8.49 13.17
N VAL A 269 -40.39 -8.22 12.12
CA VAL A 269 -40.28 -9.09 10.93
C VAL A 269 -38.90 -9.72 10.89
N TYR A 270 -38.86 -11.05 10.81
CA TYR A 270 -37.63 -11.85 10.85
C TYR A 270 -37.30 -12.41 9.47
N CYS A 271 -36.02 -12.40 9.09
CA CYS A 271 -35.52 -13.09 7.90
C CYS A 271 -34.18 -13.76 8.21
N ALA A 272 -34.01 -15.04 7.85
CA ALA A 272 -32.74 -15.73 8.04
C ALA A 272 -31.75 -15.43 6.90
N TYR A 273 -30.45 -15.62 7.15
CA TYR A 273 -29.43 -15.57 6.10
C TYR A 273 -29.28 -16.94 5.43
N PRO A 274 -29.18 -17.00 4.09
CA PRO A 274 -28.67 -18.19 3.41
C PRO A 274 -27.28 -18.59 3.94
N ARG A 275 -26.96 -19.88 3.91
CA ARG A 275 -25.70 -20.45 4.41
C ARG A 275 -24.96 -21.18 3.30
N ARG A 276 -23.62 -21.13 3.29
CA ARG A 276 -22.83 -22.01 2.41
C ARG A 276 -23.06 -23.46 2.80
N LEU A 277 -23.14 -24.35 1.81
CA LEU A 277 -23.24 -25.81 2.01
C LEU A 277 -22.12 -26.35 2.93
N GLU A 278 -20.95 -25.73 2.83
CA GLU A 278 -19.71 -26.07 3.49
C GLU A 278 -19.71 -25.76 5.00
N THR A 279 -20.63 -24.91 5.44
CA THR A 279 -20.65 -24.42 6.82
C THR A 279 -21.49 -25.35 7.69
N GLY A 280 -20.86 -25.94 8.72
CA GLY A 280 -21.55 -26.78 9.69
C GLY A 280 -22.68 -26.05 10.42
N GLN A 281 -23.75 -26.77 10.77
CA GLN A 281 -24.97 -26.20 11.36
C GLN A 281 -24.71 -25.45 12.68
N GLU A 282 -23.73 -25.89 13.46
CA GLU A 282 -23.36 -25.31 14.76
C GLU A 282 -22.72 -23.93 14.66
N LYS A 283 -22.21 -23.55 13.48
CA LYS A 283 -21.51 -22.29 13.30
C LYS A 283 -22.49 -21.16 12.97
N ASN A 284 -22.43 -20.10 13.78
CA ASN A 284 -23.21 -18.89 13.55
C ASN A 284 -22.59 -18.04 12.44
N ILE A 285 -23.45 -17.32 11.70
CA ILE A 285 -23.05 -16.32 10.71
C ILE A 285 -23.31 -14.94 11.30
N SER A 286 -22.25 -14.13 11.35
CA SER A 286 -22.29 -12.72 11.73
C SER A 286 -22.13 -11.82 10.50
N ILE A 287 -22.65 -10.59 10.58
CA ILE A 287 -22.56 -9.59 9.51
C ILE A 287 -21.48 -8.56 9.88
N VAL A 288 -20.56 -8.32 8.95
CA VAL A 288 -19.38 -7.46 9.20
C VAL A 288 -19.67 -6.02 8.84
N CYS A 289 -20.24 -5.78 7.65
CA CYS A 289 -20.54 -4.44 7.16
C CYS A 289 -21.82 -4.41 6.32
N SER A 290 -22.34 -3.19 6.12
CA SER A 290 -23.53 -2.95 5.31
C SER A 290 -23.40 -1.66 4.51
N THR A 291 -24.14 -1.57 3.42
CA THR A 291 -24.32 -0.33 2.66
C THR A 291 -25.71 -0.27 2.07
N LEU A 292 -26.24 0.94 2.03
CA LEU A 292 -27.58 1.21 1.53
C LEU A 292 -27.49 2.03 0.26
N HIS A 293 -28.08 1.52 -0.81
CA HIS A 293 -28.14 2.23 -2.09
C HIS A 293 -29.56 2.72 -2.39
N ARG A 294 -29.67 3.97 -2.86
CA ARG A 294 -30.96 4.64 -3.13
C ARG A 294 -31.07 4.98 -4.61
N ILE A 295 -32.09 4.45 -5.28
CA ILE A 295 -32.43 4.72 -6.69
C ILE A 295 -33.87 5.26 -6.76
N ARG A 296 -34.02 6.59 -6.74
CA ARG A 296 -35.32 7.28 -6.82
C ARG A 296 -36.36 6.76 -5.81
N LYS A 297 -37.24 5.84 -6.22
CA LYS A 297 -38.31 5.22 -5.40
C LYS A 297 -37.94 3.83 -4.88
N PHE A 298 -36.86 3.24 -5.38
CA PHE A 298 -36.39 1.92 -5.00
C PHE A 298 -35.09 2.06 -4.18
N PHE A 299 -34.90 1.18 -3.21
CA PHE A 299 -33.65 1.05 -2.48
C PHE A 299 -33.39 -0.42 -2.21
N PHE A 300 -32.12 -0.78 -2.14
CA PHE A 300 -31.69 -2.10 -1.71
C PHE A 300 -30.50 -1.94 -0.77
N ILE A 301 -30.27 -2.98 0.02
CA ILE A 301 -29.20 -3.01 1.02
C ILE A 301 -28.30 -4.17 0.66
N LEU A 302 -26.99 -3.92 0.63
CA LEU A 302 -26.00 -4.99 0.59
C LEU A 302 -25.42 -5.16 1.99
N ILE A 303 -25.43 -6.39 2.48
CA ILE A 303 -24.78 -6.79 3.74
C ILE A 303 -23.72 -7.85 3.43
N GLN A 304 -22.63 -7.85 4.20
CA GLN A 304 -21.55 -8.82 4.02
C GLN A 304 -21.41 -9.74 5.24
N SER A 305 -21.28 -11.05 4.99
CA SER A 305 -21.00 -12.05 6.03
C SER A 305 -19.52 -12.11 6.44
N GLU A 306 -19.21 -12.78 7.55
CA GLU A 306 -17.83 -13.09 7.99
C GLU A 306 -17.02 -14.00 7.03
N PHE A 307 -17.66 -14.53 6.00
CA PHE A 307 -17.05 -15.31 4.93
C PHE A 307 -16.88 -14.52 3.64
N GLY A 308 -17.36 -13.27 3.59
CA GLY A 308 -17.28 -12.41 2.42
C GLY A 308 -18.49 -12.49 1.49
N ASP A 309 -19.53 -13.24 1.84
CA ASP A 309 -20.74 -13.35 1.03
C ASP A 309 -21.56 -12.07 1.12
N LEU A 310 -21.90 -11.50 -0.03
CA LEU A 310 -22.81 -10.36 -0.12
C LEU A 310 -24.24 -10.89 -0.23
N TYR A 311 -25.11 -10.40 0.65
CA TYR A 311 -26.55 -10.58 0.52
C TYR A 311 -27.21 -9.28 0.13
N LYS A 312 -28.12 -9.37 -0.83
CA LYS A 312 -29.02 -8.29 -1.23
C LYS A 312 -30.31 -8.43 -0.43
N ILE A 313 -30.66 -7.38 0.31
CA ILE A 313 -31.91 -7.29 1.06
C ILE A 313 -32.85 -6.34 0.34
N GLU A 314 -34.05 -6.83 0.07
CA GLU A 314 -35.17 -6.03 -0.45
C GLU A 314 -36.33 -6.05 0.54
N MET A 315 -37.10 -4.97 0.55
CA MET A 315 -38.21 -4.80 1.48
C MET A 315 -39.45 -4.40 0.71
N GLU A 316 -40.50 -5.21 0.81
CA GLU A 316 -41.81 -4.87 0.30
C GLU A 316 -42.60 -4.11 1.37
N HIS A 317 -43.05 -2.90 1.02
CA HIS A 317 -43.79 -2.05 1.94
C HIS A 317 -45.00 -1.39 1.27
N ASP A 318 -46.11 -1.31 2.01
CA ASP A 318 -47.31 -0.58 1.61
C ASP A 318 -47.61 0.48 2.67
N ASP A 319 -47.77 1.74 2.26
CA ASP A 319 -48.11 2.88 3.14
C ASP A 319 -47.27 2.99 4.42
N GLY A 320 -45.99 2.61 4.36
CA GLY A 320 -45.05 2.68 5.49
C GLY A 320 -45.09 1.49 6.46
N ILE A 321 -45.86 0.44 6.13
CA ILE A 321 -45.88 -0.86 6.81
C ILE A 321 -45.11 -1.87 5.96
N VAL A 322 -44.08 -2.49 6.54
CA VAL A 322 -43.31 -3.55 5.90
C VAL A 322 -44.11 -4.85 5.93
N LYS A 323 -44.27 -5.50 4.78
CA LYS A 323 -44.97 -6.79 4.63
C LYS A 323 -43.99 -7.96 4.60
N GLU A 324 -42.93 -7.83 3.83
CA GLU A 324 -41.98 -8.91 3.56
C GLU A 324 -40.57 -8.37 3.42
N ILE A 325 -39.61 -9.15 3.91
CA ILE A 325 -38.18 -8.92 3.69
C ILE A 325 -37.65 -10.14 2.96
N THR A 326 -36.92 -9.89 1.88
CA THR A 326 -36.25 -10.93 1.09
C THR A 326 -34.74 -10.74 1.24
N CYS A 327 -34.03 -11.84 1.46
CA CYS A 327 -32.58 -11.88 1.59
C CYS A 327 -32.04 -12.85 0.53
N LYS A 328 -31.39 -12.31 -0.50
CA LYS A 328 -30.86 -13.07 -1.64
C LYS A 328 -29.34 -13.08 -1.60
N TYR A 329 -28.70 -14.22 -1.91
CA TYR A 329 -27.26 -14.26 -2.16
C TYR A 329 -26.93 -13.51 -3.46
N PHE A 330 -25.95 -12.61 -3.43
CA PHE A 330 -25.63 -11.73 -4.56
C PHE A 330 -24.32 -12.11 -5.26
N ASP A 331 -23.21 -12.12 -4.52
CA ASP A 331 -21.87 -12.51 -5.01
C ASP A 331 -20.95 -12.66 -3.77
N THR A 332 -19.76 -13.24 -3.95
CA THR A 332 -18.75 -13.34 -2.88
C THR A 332 -17.56 -12.44 -3.18
N VAL A 333 -17.23 -11.56 -2.24
CA VAL A 333 -16.06 -10.67 -2.30
C VAL A 333 -15.22 -10.81 -1.02
N PRO A 334 -13.95 -10.40 -1.02
CA PRO A 334 -13.14 -10.50 0.19
C PRO A 334 -13.74 -9.72 1.36
N VAL A 335 -13.58 -10.26 2.58
CA VAL A 335 -14.10 -9.67 3.82
C VAL A 335 -13.63 -8.23 3.95
N ALA A 336 -14.55 -7.30 4.17
CA ALA A 336 -14.29 -5.87 4.13
C ALA A 336 -14.62 -5.19 5.46
N ASN A 337 -13.80 -4.20 5.82
CA ASN A 337 -14.08 -3.29 6.95
C ASN A 337 -15.27 -2.38 6.64
N ALA A 338 -15.42 -1.98 5.38
CA ALA A 338 -16.52 -1.19 4.88
C ALA A 338 -16.71 -1.41 3.37
N ILE A 339 -17.95 -1.28 2.92
CA ILE A 339 -18.35 -1.34 1.51
C ILE A 339 -19.13 -0.09 1.14
N CYS A 340 -18.98 0.37 -0.10
CA CYS A 340 -19.66 1.57 -0.58
C CYS A 340 -20.17 1.39 -2.01
N VAL A 341 -21.48 1.59 -2.20
CA VAL A 341 -22.10 1.65 -3.53
C VAL A 341 -22.20 3.10 -4.01
N MET A 342 -21.54 3.39 -5.12
CA MET A 342 -21.56 4.68 -5.80
C MET A 342 -22.78 4.79 -6.74
N LYS A 343 -23.30 6.00 -6.92
CA LYS A 343 -24.39 6.28 -7.88
C LYS A 343 -24.00 6.09 -9.35
N SER A 344 -22.71 5.98 -9.65
CA SER A 344 -22.20 5.61 -10.97
C SER A 344 -22.43 4.15 -11.35
N GLY A 345 -22.91 3.30 -10.43
CA GLY A 345 -23.01 1.86 -10.65
C GLY A 345 -21.70 1.13 -10.38
N SER A 346 -20.95 1.57 -9.36
CA SER A 346 -19.70 0.95 -8.93
C SER A 346 -19.73 0.60 -7.44
N LEU A 347 -19.07 -0.49 -7.05
CA LEU A 347 -18.93 -0.96 -5.68
C LEU A 347 -17.46 -0.91 -5.27
N PHE A 348 -17.15 -0.15 -4.22
CA PHE A 348 -15.83 -0.14 -3.61
C PHE A 348 -15.81 -1.01 -2.35
N VAL A 349 -14.86 -1.94 -2.29
CA VAL A 349 -14.71 -2.91 -1.20
C VAL A 349 -13.34 -2.69 -0.54
N ALA A 350 -13.34 -2.09 0.65
CA ALA A 350 -12.13 -2.02 1.47
C ALA A 350 -11.96 -3.29 2.28
N ALA A 351 -11.24 -4.25 1.71
CA ALA A 351 -10.85 -5.47 2.38
C ALA A 351 -10.20 -5.18 3.76
N GLU A 352 -10.48 -6.02 4.77
CA GLU A 352 -9.88 -5.90 6.10
C GLU A 352 -8.36 -6.05 6.07
N PHE A 353 -7.88 -6.95 5.21
CA PHE A 353 -6.50 -7.32 5.00
C PHE A 353 -6.28 -7.58 3.50
N GLY A 354 -5.06 -7.36 3.03
CA GLY A 354 -4.69 -7.49 1.62
C GLY A 354 -5.26 -6.37 0.75
N ASN A 355 -5.24 -6.60 -0.56
CA ASN A 355 -5.64 -5.60 -1.56
C ASN A 355 -7.12 -5.21 -1.43
N HIS A 356 -7.43 -3.97 -1.82
CA HIS A 356 -8.79 -3.45 -1.92
C HIS A 356 -9.27 -3.53 -3.38
N PHE A 357 -10.59 -3.63 -3.57
CA PHE A 357 -11.17 -3.93 -4.88
C PHE A 357 -12.22 -2.91 -5.28
N PHE A 358 -12.25 -2.58 -6.56
CA PHE A 358 -13.23 -1.71 -7.17
C PHE A 358 -13.97 -2.45 -8.29
N TYR A 359 -15.26 -2.68 -8.07
CA TYR A 359 -16.13 -3.44 -8.97
C TYR A 359 -17.13 -2.53 -9.69
N GLN A 360 -17.57 -2.96 -10.87
CA GLN A 360 -18.74 -2.44 -11.58
C GLN A 360 -19.92 -3.39 -11.43
N PHE A 361 -21.13 -2.85 -11.32
CA PHE A 361 -22.34 -3.68 -11.42
C PHE A 361 -22.60 -4.04 -12.89
N SER A 362 -22.61 -5.34 -13.19
CA SER A 362 -23.09 -5.91 -14.45
C SER A 362 -24.60 -6.13 -14.38
N GLY A 363 -25.08 -6.66 -13.25
CA GLY A 363 -26.49 -6.91 -12.96
C GLY A 363 -26.87 -6.48 -11.54
N ILE A 364 -28.18 -6.38 -11.28
CA ILE A 364 -28.74 -6.01 -9.96
C ILE A 364 -29.08 -7.27 -9.14
N GLY A 365 -28.87 -8.48 -9.66
CA GLY A 365 -29.15 -9.74 -8.96
C GLY A 365 -30.65 -9.92 -8.72
N ASP A 366 -31.44 -9.87 -9.81
CA ASP A 366 -32.89 -10.10 -9.79
C ASP A 366 -33.26 -11.51 -10.28
N ASP A 367 -32.27 -12.37 -10.53
CA ASP A 367 -32.51 -13.71 -11.06
C ASP A 367 -33.19 -14.62 -10.03
N ASP A 368 -34.29 -15.27 -10.42
CA ASP A 368 -35.08 -16.16 -9.54
C ASP A 368 -34.37 -17.47 -9.18
N ASN A 369 -33.24 -17.78 -9.83
CA ASN A 369 -32.46 -19.00 -9.63
C ASN A 369 -31.45 -18.90 -8.46
N GLU A 370 -31.38 -17.77 -7.77
CA GLU A 370 -30.48 -17.57 -6.64
C GLU A 370 -31.13 -18.01 -5.31
N ALA A 371 -30.29 -18.49 -4.39
CA ALA A 371 -30.76 -18.89 -3.07
C ALA A 371 -31.30 -17.69 -2.31
N MET A 372 -32.60 -17.72 -1.99
CA MET A 372 -33.30 -16.63 -1.32
C MET A 372 -34.05 -17.11 -0.08
N CYS A 373 -33.96 -16.33 0.99
CA CYS A 373 -34.81 -16.46 2.17
C CYS A 373 -35.85 -15.35 2.19
N THR A 374 -37.09 -15.71 2.48
CA THR A 374 -38.17 -14.74 2.68
C THR A 374 -38.66 -14.76 4.12
N SER A 375 -39.12 -13.62 4.63
CA SER A 375 -39.68 -13.55 5.98
C SER A 375 -40.95 -14.38 6.18
N LYS A 376 -41.63 -14.78 5.09
CA LYS A 376 -42.79 -15.68 5.10
C LYS A 376 -42.42 -17.16 5.22
N HIS A 377 -41.13 -17.50 5.22
CA HIS A 377 -40.68 -18.88 5.32
C HIS A 377 -41.22 -19.55 6.60
N PRO A 378 -41.75 -20.79 6.55
CA PRO A 378 -42.43 -21.43 7.69
C PRO A 378 -41.54 -21.58 8.94
N SER A 379 -40.23 -21.74 8.75
CA SER A 379 -39.26 -21.82 9.85
C SER A 379 -38.85 -20.46 10.43
N GLY A 380 -39.28 -19.35 9.83
CA GLY A 380 -38.99 -17.97 10.25
C GLY A 380 -37.51 -17.75 10.57
N ARG A 381 -37.21 -17.41 11.84
CA ARG A 381 -35.86 -17.16 12.35
C ARG A 381 -34.89 -18.35 12.26
N ASN A 382 -35.40 -19.58 12.20
CA ASN A 382 -34.60 -20.81 12.21
C ASN A 382 -34.50 -21.45 10.81
N ALA A 383 -34.81 -20.70 9.74
CA ALA A 383 -34.69 -21.22 8.39
C ALA A 383 -33.21 -21.47 8.03
N ILE A 384 -32.94 -22.65 7.46
CA ILE A 384 -31.61 -23.02 6.95
C ILE A 384 -31.77 -23.22 5.45
N ILE A 385 -31.20 -22.30 4.68
CA ILE A 385 -31.19 -22.35 3.21
C ILE A 385 -29.75 -22.47 2.79
N ALA A 386 -29.38 -23.57 2.13
CA ALA A 386 -28.01 -23.81 1.70
C ALA A 386 -27.79 -23.30 0.27
N PHE A 387 -26.61 -22.75 -0.01
CA PHE A 387 -26.19 -22.38 -1.36
C PHE A 387 -24.74 -22.79 -1.64
N ARG A 388 -24.39 -22.90 -2.93
CA ARG A 388 -23.03 -23.09 -3.42
C ARG A 388 -22.49 -21.77 -3.94
N THR A 389 -21.24 -21.44 -3.59
CA THR A 389 -20.55 -20.24 -4.06
C THR A 389 -20.30 -20.33 -5.58
N LYS A 390 -20.38 -19.19 -6.26
CA LYS A 390 -20.23 -19.10 -7.73
C LYS A 390 -19.14 -18.11 -8.10
N LYS A 391 -18.67 -18.17 -9.35
CA LYS A 391 -17.87 -17.09 -9.97
C LYS A 391 -18.70 -15.80 -9.96
N LEU A 392 -18.04 -14.64 -9.98
CA LEU A 392 -18.74 -13.34 -9.98
C LEU A 392 -19.67 -13.25 -11.19
N THR A 393 -20.96 -13.02 -10.93
CA THR A 393 -21.98 -12.90 -11.98
C THR A 393 -22.51 -11.48 -12.08
N ASN A 394 -22.75 -10.86 -10.93
CA ASN A 394 -23.33 -9.53 -10.83
C ASN A 394 -22.26 -8.43 -10.79
N LEU A 395 -21.01 -8.77 -10.41
CA LEU A 395 -19.90 -7.84 -10.28
C LEU A 395 -18.77 -8.11 -11.29
N PHE A 396 -18.22 -7.03 -11.87
CA PHE A 396 -17.03 -7.07 -12.72
C PHE A 396 -15.88 -6.30 -12.05
N LEU A 397 -14.70 -6.90 -11.91
CA LEU A 397 -13.54 -6.24 -11.30
C LEU A 397 -12.92 -5.24 -12.28
N ILE A 398 -12.88 -3.95 -11.92
CA ILE A 398 -12.26 -2.90 -12.74
C ILE A 398 -10.82 -2.63 -12.29
N ASP A 399 -10.63 -2.40 -11.00
CA ASP A 399 -9.33 -1.95 -10.45
C ASP A 399 -9.05 -2.61 -9.11
N GLN A 400 -7.78 -2.80 -8.82
CA GLN A 400 -7.25 -3.33 -7.58
C GLN A 400 -6.29 -2.30 -6.97
N VAL A 401 -6.55 -1.90 -5.74
CA VAL A 401 -5.64 -1.04 -4.97
C VAL A 401 -4.77 -1.93 -4.12
N TYR A 402 -3.47 -1.95 -4.45
CA TYR A 402 -2.51 -2.76 -3.73
C TYR A 402 -2.32 -2.28 -2.28
N SER A 403 -2.33 -3.23 -1.36
CA SER A 403 -2.12 -2.99 0.07
C SER A 403 -1.15 -3.99 0.64
N LEU A 404 -0.23 -3.49 1.47
CA LEU A 404 0.78 -4.28 2.17
C LEU A 404 0.27 -4.84 3.50
N SER A 405 -0.91 -4.41 3.95
CA SER A 405 -1.43 -4.83 5.24
C SER A 405 -1.98 -6.26 5.23
N PRO A 406 -1.69 -7.09 6.24
CA PRO A 406 -0.74 -6.88 7.32
C PRO A 406 0.68 -7.30 6.93
N ILE A 407 1.70 -6.46 7.22
CA ILE A 407 3.11 -6.89 7.14
C ILE A 407 3.44 -7.64 8.43
N LEU A 408 3.72 -8.93 8.33
CA LEU A 408 3.98 -9.79 9.48
C LEU A 408 5.47 -9.91 9.80
N ASP A 409 6.31 -9.99 8.78
CA ASP A 409 7.77 -9.95 8.89
C ASP A 409 8.34 -9.30 7.63
N MET A 410 9.51 -8.67 7.76
CA MET A 410 10.22 -8.01 6.68
C MET A 410 11.71 -8.29 6.78
N LYS A 411 12.32 -8.56 5.63
CA LYS A 411 13.78 -8.66 5.50
C LYS A 411 14.28 -7.82 4.35
N ILE A 412 15.32 -7.06 4.62
CA ILE A 412 16.00 -6.25 3.62
C ILE A 412 17.32 -6.96 3.30
N ILE A 413 17.40 -7.51 2.09
CA ILE A 413 18.50 -8.38 1.65
C ILE A 413 18.81 -8.06 0.19
N ASP A 414 20.09 -8.05 -0.17
CA ASP A 414 20.51 -8.13 -1.57
C ASP A 414 20.57 -9.60 -1.97
N ALA A 415 19.46 -10.14 -2.47
CA ALA A 415 19.40 -11.53 -2.91
C ALA A 415 19.96 -11.74 -4.33
N LYS A 416 20.11 -10.66 -5.11
CA LYS A 416 20.63 -10.68 -6.49
C LYS A 416 22.14 -10.43 -6.56
N ASN A 417 22.77 -10.06 -5.44
CA ASN A 417 24.11 -9.47 -5.38
C ASN A 417 24.26 -8.26 -6.33
N ALA A 418 23.18 -7.50 -6.52
CA ALA A 418 23.13 -6.35 -7.43
C ALA A 418 23.57 -5.04 -6.76
N SER A 419 24.10 -5.09 -5.53
CA SER A 419 24.49 -3.97 -4.66
C SER A 419 23.35 -3.06 -4.18
N THR A 420 22.13 -3.26 -4.67
CA THR A 420 20.92 -2.60 -4.16
C THR A 420 20.04 -3.62 -3.43
N PRO A 421 19.95 -3.56 -2.09
CA PRO A 421 19.07 -4.46 -1.36
C PRO A 421 17.61 -4.22 -1.71
N GLN A 422 16.83 -5.30 -1.64
CA GLN A 422 15.39 -5.30 -1.87
C GLN A 422 14.68 -5.59 -0.57
N ILE A 423 13.46 -5.09 -0.44
CA ILE A 423 12.64 -5.31 0.75
C ILE A 423 11.71 -6.48 0.47
N TYR A 424 11.87 -7.57 1.20
CA TYR A 424 10.99 -8.74 1.17
C TYR A 424 10.00 -8.61 2.32
N ALA A 425 8.74 -8.37 2.00
CA ALA A 425 7.65 -8.21 2.96
C ALA A 425 6.69 -9.40 2.88
N LEU A 426 6.42 -10.03 4.03
CA LEU A 426 5.39 -11.05 4.17
C LEU A 426 4.06 -10.38 4.50
N CYS A 427 3.12 -10.44 3.56
CA CYS A 427 1.87 -9.71 3.63
C CYS A 427 0.64 -10.64 3.59
N GLY A 428 -0.51 -10.12 4.01
CA GLY A 428 -1.82 -10.74 3.81
C GLY A 428 -2.22 -11.74 4.90
N ARG A 429 -3.37 -12.38 4.70
CA ARG A 429 -3.94 -13.34 5.64
C ARG A 429 -4.60 -14.51 4.92
N GLY A 430 -4.39 -15.72 5.43
CA GLY A 430 -4.99 -16.94 4.91
C GLY A 430 -4.54 -17.21 3.47
N PRO A 431 -5.47 -17.59 2.57
CA PRO A 431 -5.14 -17.82 1.16
C PRO A 431 -4.74 -16.53 0.42
N ARG A 432 -5.05 -15.36 0.97
CA ARG A 432 -4.74 -14.05 0.39
C ARG A 432 -3.37 -13.54 0.81
N SER A 433 -2.56 -14.41 1.40
CA SER A 433 -1.20 -14.08 1.79
C SER A 433 -0.28 -14.03 0.57
N SER A 434 0.70 -13.14 0.63
CA SER A 434 1.65 -12.93 -0.46
C SER A 434 3.02 -12.54 0.07
N LEU A 435 4.09 -13.05 -0.53
CA LEU A 435 5.42 -12.46 -0.43
C LEU A 435 5.49 -11.32 -1.45
N ARG A 436 5.83 -10.12 -0.99
CA ARG A 436 6.03 -8.96 -1.85
C ARG A 436 7.48 -8.49 -1.83
N ILE A 437 8.05 -8.34 -3.02
CA ILE A 437 9.40 -7.79 -3.20
C ILE A 437 9.24 -6.34 -3.60
N LEU A 438 9.65 -5.44 -2.72
CA LEU A 438 9.62 -4.00 -2.95
C LEU A 438 10.99 -3.51 -3.39
N GLN A 439 11.00 -2.79 -4.50
CA GLN A 439 12.18 -2.15 -5.06
C GLN A 439 11.92 -0.66 -5.17
N HIS A 440 12.85 0.17 -4.71
CA HIS A 440 12.71 1.61 -4.84
C HIS A 440 12.72 1.99 -6.32
N GLY A 441 11.60 2.53 -6.79
CA GLY A 441 11.40 2.92 -8.17
C GLY A 441 9.95 2.78 -8.63
N LEU A 442 9.63 3.46 -9.72
CA LEU A 442 8.33 3.45 -10.36
C LEU A 442 8.14 2.13 -11.13
N SER A 443 6.95 1.55 -11.01
CA SER A 443 6.54 0.39 -11.80
C SER A 443 6.14 0.81 -13.23
N ILE A 444 6.51 -0.04 -14.17
CA ILE A 444 6.24 0.15 -15.59
C ILE A 444 5.38 -1.01 -16.08
N GLU A 445 4.40 -0.67 -16.92
CA GLU A 445 3.60 -1.64 -17.65
C GLU A 445 4.07 -1.64 -19.10
N GLU A 446 4.67 -2.74 -19.51
CA GLU A 446 5.17 -2.95 -20.87
C GLU A 446 4.01 -3.35 -21.78
N LEU A 447 3.86 -2.66 -22.90
CA LEU A 447 2.78 -2.85 -23.87
C LEU A 447 3.27 -3.61 -25.11
N ALA A 448 4.52 -3.38 -25.53
CA ALA A 448 5.12 -4.07 -26.67
C ALA A 448 6.66 -4.09 -26.55
N ASP A 449 7.26 -5.18 -27.01
CA ASP A 449 8.71 -5.37 -27.18
C ASP A 449 8.98 -5.89 -28.60
N ASN A 450 9.71 -5.12 -29.41
CA ASN A 450 10.01 -5.42 -30.79
C ASN A 450 11.52 -5.35 -31.05
N GLU A 451 12.13 -6.41 -31.56
CA GLU A 451 13.55 -6.37 -31.94
C GLU A 451 13.79 -5.56 -33.23
N LEU A 452 14.85 -4.77 -33.23
CA LEU A 452 15.27 -3.92 -34.35
C LEU A 452 16.51 -4.48 -35.06
N PRO A 453 16.69 -4.19 -36.36
CA PRO A 453 17.84 -4.63 -37.15
C PRO A 453 19.10 -3.79 -36.84
N GLY A 454 19.62 -3.89 -35.62
CA GLY A 454 20.83 -3.21 -35.17
C GLY A 454 20.65 -2.41 -33.88
N ARG A 455 21.66 -1.59 -33.54
CA ARG A 455 21.62 -0.70 -32.37
C ARG A 455 21.23 0.72 -32.79
N PRO A 456 20.00 1.17 -32.53
CA PRO A 456 19.59 2.53 -32.85
C PRO A 456 20.18 3.54 -31.85
N LYS A 457 20.40 4.78 -32.31
CA LYS A 457 20.97 5.88 -31.50
C LYS A 457 19.90 6.81 -30.93
N PHE A 458 18.86 7.06 -31.71
CA PHE A 458 17.82 8.05 -31.40
C PHE A 458 16.45 7.55 -31.82
N ILE A 459 15.42 8.03 -31.12
CA ILE A 459 14.03 7.76 -31.44
C ILE A 459 13.18 9.00 -31.25
N TRP A 460 12.26 9.24 -32.19
CA TRP A 460 11.28 10.32 -32.13
C TRP A 460 9.90 9.82 -32.50
N THR A 461 8.91 10.52 -31.99
CA THR A 461 7.50 10.35 -32.29
C THR A 461 7.00 11.68 -32.85
N ILE A 462 6.29 11.62 -33.97
CA ILE A 462 5.75 12.81 -34.62
C ILE A 462 4.28 12.62 -34.98
N LYS A 463 3.54 13.72 -34.92
CA LYS A 463 2.15 13.80 -35.38
C LYS A 463 2.11 13.93 -36.90
N LYS A 464 0.99 13.50 -37.51
CA LYS A 464 0.72 13.76 -38.94
C LYS A 464 0.36 15.23 -39.16
N ASP A 465 -0.43 15.80 -38.27
CA ASP A 465 -0.84 17.20 -38.27
C ASP A 465 -0.83 17.74 -36.83
N ASN A 466 -0.56 19.03 -36.60
CA ASN A 466 -0.65 19.60 -35.25
C ASN A 466 -2.08 19.55 -34.68
N ALA A 467 -3.08 19.42 -35.54
CA ALA A 467 -4.48 19.27 -35.14
C ALA A 467 -4.84 17.85 -34.66
N SER A 468 -4.00 16.84 -34.94
CA SER A 468 -4.25 15.48 -34.47
C SER A 468 -3.86 15.33 -33.00
N ASP A 469 -4.71 14.67 -32.23
CA ASP A 469 -4.41 14.35 -30.84
C ASP A 469 -3.34 13.24 -30.74
N TYR A 470 -3.29 12.36 -31.74
CA TYR A 470 -2.41 11.19 -31.80
C TYR A 470 -1.16 11.41 -32.65
N ASP A 471 -0.12 10.66 -32.31
CA ASP A 471 1.11 10.53 -33.07
C ASP A 471 0.89 9.61 -34.28
N GLY A 472 1.58 9.89 -35.39
CA GLY A 472 1.43 9.15 -36.64
C GLY A 472 2.68 8.39 -37.09
N TYR A 473 3.88 8.84 -36.73
CA TYR A 473 5.12 8.13 -37.08
C TYR A 473 6.05 7.98 -35.88
N ILE A 474 6.74 6.83 -35.84
CA ILE A 474 7.89 6.55 -34.99
C ILE A 474 9.12 6.50 -35.89
N ILE A 475 10.11 7.33 -35.61
CA ILE A 475 11.35 7.43 -36.41
C ILE A 475 12.51 6.95 -35.56
N VAL A 476 13.23 5.95 -36.05
CA VAL A 476 14.36 5.33 -35.37
C VAL A 476 15.63 5.55 -36.20
N SER A 477 16.60 6.27 -35.65
CA SER A 477 17.87 6.52 -36.36
C SER A 477 18.94 5.52 -35.95
N PHE A 478 19.60 4.94 -36.94
CA PHE A 478 20.82 4.14 -36.83
C PHE A 478 22.03 4.94 -37.30
N GLU A 479 23.19 4.30 -37.32
CA GLU A 479 24.39 4.82 -37.97
C GLU A 479 24.34 4.52 -39.47
N GLY A 480 24.20 5.54 -40.30
CA GLY A 480 24.07 5.46 -41.76
C GLY A 480 22.65 5.24 -42.29
N SER A 481 21.66 4.97 -41.43
CA SER A 481 20.27 4.76 -41.86
C SER A 481 19.24 5.27 -40.84
N THR A 482 18.01 5.48 -41.30
CA THR A 482 16.84 5.88 -40.51
C THR A 482 15.65 5.01 -40.92
N LEU A 483 15.01 4.37 -39.94
CA LEU A 483 13.81 3.56 -40.09
C LEU A 483 12.59 4.37 -39.67
N ILE A 484 11.49 4.23 -40.40
CA ILE A 484 10.25 4.99 -40.18
C ILE A 484 9.10 4.01 -40.09
N LEU A 485 8.39 4.07 -38.97
CA LEU A 485 7.24 3.23 -38.69
C LEU A 485 5.99 4.10 -38.60
N GLU A 486 4.93 3.73 -39.30
CA GLU A 486 3.62 4.40 -39.21
C GLU A 486 2.76 3.73 -38.15
N ILE A 487 2.04 4.56 -37.39
CA ILE A 487 1.16 4.15 -36.29
C ILE A 487 -0.27 4.03 -36.86
N GLY A 488 -0.73 2.79 -37.06
CA GLY A 488 -2.11 2.45 -37.37
C GLY A 488 -2.73 1.55 -36.30
N GLU A 489 -3.56 0.58 -36.71
CA GLU A 489 -3.96 -0.54 -35.85
C GLU A 489 -2.77 -1.44 -35.50
N THR A 490 -1.88 -1.63 -36.49
CA THR A 490 -0.58 -2.27 -36.39
C THR A 490 0.53 -1.25 -36.72
N VAL A 491 1.73 -1.51 -36.21
CA VAL A 491 2.91 -0.68 -36.51
C VAL A 491 3.59 -1.25 -37.76
N GLU A 492 3.65 -0.48 -38.84
CA GLU A 492 4.19 -0.92 -40.15
C GLU A 492 5.33 -0.02 -40.63
N GLU A 493 6.30 -0.58 -41.35
CA GLU A 493 7.39 0.19 -41.96
C GLU A 493 6.92 0.92 -43.21
N VAL A 494 7.21 2.23 -43.29
CA VAL A 494 6.78 3.09 -44.41
C VAL A 494 7.95 3.79 -45.08
N VAL A 495 8.04 3.62 -46.40
CA VAL A 495 9.10 4.21 -47.25
C VAL A 495 8.67 5.52 -47.91
N ASP A 496 7.36 5.77 -48.06
CA ASP A 496 6.80 6.90 -48.82
C ASP A 496 6.65 8.21 -48.02
N SER A 497 7.25 8.32 -46.84
CA SER A 497 7.12 9.45 -45.91
C SER A 497 7.88 10.73 -46.33
N LEU A 498 8.50 10.75 -47.51
CA LEU A 498 9.35 11.85 -48.06
C LEU A 498 10.60 12.20 -47.23
N LEU A 499 10.81 11.55 -46.09
CA LEU A 499 12.00 11.62 -45.24
C LEU A 499 13.14 10.78 -45.84
N LEU A 500 14.38 11.14 -45.52
CA LEU A 500 15.56 10.38 -45.95
C LEU A 500 15.82 9.19 -45.02
N THR A 501 15.90 8.00 -45.59
CA THR A 501 16.19 6.74 -44.87
C THR A 501 17.67 6.33 -44.92
N ASN A 502 18.47 6.86 -45.85
CA ASN A 502 19.88 6.48 -46.07
C ASN A 502 20.90 7.37 -45.32
N VAL A 503 20.45 8.15 -44.34
CA VAL A 503 21.31 9.10 -43.59
C VAL A 503 21.09 8.95 -42.09
N THR A 504 22.05 9.44 -41.30
CA THR A 504 21.87 9.55 -39.84
C THR A 504 21.01 10.77 -39.52
N THR A 505 19.84 10.54 -38.95
CA THR A 505 18.96 11.62 -38.50
C THR A 505 19.35 12.02 -37.08
N ILE A 506 19.63 13.31 -36.86
CA ILE A 506 20.04 13.88 -35.57
C ILE A 506 18.84 14.43 -34.81
N HIS A 507 17.86 15.01 -35.51
CA HIS A 507 16.67 15.59 -34.89
C HIS A 507 15.51 15.62 -35.88
N VAL A 508 14.30 15.34 -35.39
CA VAL A 508 13.06 15.47 -36.16
C VAL A 508 12.04 16.25 -35.33
N ASN A 509 11.29 17.14 -35.97
CA ASN A 509 10.16 17.81 -35.33
C ASN A 509 9.10 18.20 -36.34
N ILE A 510 7.86 18.40 -35.87
CA ILE A 510 6.80 19.08 -36.61
C ILE A 510 6.79 20.57 -36.22
N LEU A 511 6.64 21.42 -37.22
CA LEU A 511 6.63 22.87 -37.07
C LEU A 511 5.20 23.39 -37.00
N TYR A 512 4.99 24.66 -36.59
CA TYR A 512 3.66 25.21 -36.34
C TYR A 512 2.72 25.20 -37.56
N ASP A 513 3.28 25.16 -38.77
CA ASP A 513 2.60 25.14 -40.06
C ASP A 513 2.31 23.73 -40.61
N ASN A 514 2.43 22.70 -39.75
CA ASN A 514 2.37 21.27 -40.09
C ASN A 514 3.50 20.81 -41.04
N SER A 515 4.56 21.61 -41.22
CA SER A 515 5.71 21.15 -41.99
C SER A 515 6.60 20.21 -41.15
N LEU A 516 7.15 19.19 -41.80
CA LEU A 516 8.06 18.23 -41.17
C LEU A 516 9.50 18.70 -41.35
N LEU A 517 10.27 18.65 -40.27
CA LEU A 517 11.67 19.00 -40.24
C LEU A 517 12.51 17.76 -39.93
N GLN A 518 13.43 17.42 -40.81
CA GLN A 518 14.45 16.39 -40.58
C GLN A 518 15.84 17.02 -40.65
N ILE A 519 16.61 16.89 -39.57
CA ILE A 519 18.00 17.34 -39.52
C ILE A 519 18.89 16.11 -39.52
N HIS A 520 19.80 16.02 -40.48
CA HIS A 520 20.75 14.93 -40.63
C HIS A 520 22.20 15.45 -40.61
N ASP A 521 23.18 14.55 -40.55
CA ASP A 521 24.62 14.90 -40.51
C ASP A 521 25.09 15.85 -41.64
N THR A 522 24.45 15.73 -42.80
CA THR A 522 24.81 16.34 -44.07
C THR A 522 23.92 17.54 -44.45
N GLY A 523 22.88 17.87 -43.67
CA GLY A 523 21.97 18.96 -44.00
C GLY A 523 20.67 19.03 -43.20
N ILE A 524 19.81 19.96 -43.58
CA ILE A 524 18.44 20.11 -43.07
C ILE A 524 17.47 19.91 -44.23
N ARG A 525 16.45 19.08 -44.02
CA ARG A 525 15.35 18.85 -44.94
C ARG A 525 14.05 19.35 -44.32
N HIS A 526 13.44 20.34 -44.96
CA HIS A 526 12.16 20.94 -44.58
C HIS A 526 11.09 20.54 -45.59
N ILE A 527 10.03 19.90 -45.13
CA ILE A 527 8.99 19.31 -45.97
C ILE A 527 7.67 20.03 -45.67
N ASN A 528 7.22 20.86 -46.60
CA ASN A 528 5.93 21.54 -46.55
C ASN A 528 4.98 20.90 -47.57
N GLY A 529 4.14 19.97 -47.11
CA GLY A 529 3.29 19.16 -47.97
C GLY A 529 4.11 18.30 -48.94
N LYS A 530 4.16 18.69 -50.22
CA LYS A 530 4.98 18.03 -51.26
C LYS A 530 6.26 18.78 -51.61
N VAL A 531 6.44 20.00 -51.10
CA VAL A 531 7.61 20.83 -51.40
C VAL A 531 8.70 20.48 -50.39
N VAL A 532 9.85 20.04 -50.89
CA VAL A 532 11.02 19.70 -50.09
C VAL A 532 12.09 20.76 -50.31
N ASN A 533 12.46 21.46 -49.25
CA ASN A 533 13.57 22.40 -49.22
C ASN A 533 14.75 21.75 -48.49
N GLU A 534 15.91 21.71 -49.15
CA GLU A 534 17.12 21.13 -48.60
C GLU A 534 18.18 22.24 -48.38
N TRP A 535 18.71 22.31 -47.17
CA TRP A 535 19.81 23.18 -46.81
C TRP A 535 21.07 22.35 -46.56
N VAL A 536 22.16 22.75 -47.19
CA VAL A 536 23.46 22.05 -47.12
C VAL A 536 24.47 22.94 -46.39
N PRO A 537 25.24 22.41 -45.43
CA PRO A 537 26.22 23.18 -44.68
C PRO A 537 27.38 23.67 -45.57
N PRO A 538 28.07 24.76 -45.17
CA PRO A 538 29.26 25.25 -45.87
C PRO A 538 30.37 24.18 -45.98
N LYS A 539 31.14 24.19 -47.09
CA LYS A 539 32.09 23.12 -47.48
C LYS A 539 32.92 22.54 -46.32
N ASN A 540 32.94 21.20 -46.23
CA ASN A 540 33.64 20.35 -45.24
C ASN A 540 33.17 20.46 -43.78
N LYS A 541 32.02 21.07 -43.48
CA LYS A 541 31.43 21.05 -42.15
C LYS A 541 30.24 20.09 -42.06
N GLN A 542 30.13 19.38 -40.95
CA GLN A 542 28.99 18.52 -40.62
C GLN A 542 28.23 19.10 -39.43
N ILE A 543 26.93 18.78 -39.34
CA ILE A 543 26.09 19.15 -38.20
C ILE A 543 26.43 18.21 -37.03
N LYS A 544 26.75 18.78 -35.86
CA LYS A 544 27.13 18.02 -34.65
C LYS A 544 25.98 17.88 -33.67
N ALA A 545 25.27 18.98 -33.41
CA ALA A 545 24.08 18.99 -32.58
C ALA A 545 23.02 19.90 -33.21
N ALA A 546 21.76 19.58 -32.96
CA ALA A 546 20.63 20.36 -33.43
C ALA A 546 19.54 20.36 -32.37
N THR A 547 18.76 21.45 -32.33
CA THR A 547 17.59 21.57 -31.47
C THR A 547 16.55 22.43 -32.17
N SER A 548 15.27 22.13 -31.97
CA SER A 548 14.18 22.93 -32.51
C SER A 548 13.03 23.06 -31.53
N ASN A 549 12.27 24.12 -31.70
CA ASN A 549 10.92 24.26 -31.18
C ASN A 549 9.94 24.34 -32.36
N SER A 550 8.70 24.79 -32.13
CA SER A 550 7.66 24.87 -33.15
C SER A 550 7.95 25.84 -34.30
N ALA A 551 8.82 26.85 -34.11
CA ALA A 551 9.08 27.91 -35.11
C ALA A 551 10.56 28.23 -35.35
N GLN A 552 11.44 27.82 -34.44
CA GLN A 552 12.84 28.22 -34.35
C GLN A 552 13.73 26.98 -34.31
N ILE A 553 14.84 27.04 -35.04
CA ILE A 553 15.78 25.93 -35.17
C ILE A 553 17.19 26.46 -34.94
N VAL A 554 17.99 25.75 -34.16
CA VAL A 554 19.41 26.06 -33.94
C VAL A 554 20.23 24.82 -34.22
N ILE A 555 21.28 24.99 -35.01
CA ILE A 555 22.27 23.93 -35.29
C ILE A 555 23.68 24.37 -34.88
N SER A 556 24.51 23.41 -34.54
CA SER A 556 25.95 23.58 -34.42
C SER A 556 26.68 22.83 -35.53
N LEU A 557 27.63 23.51 -36.17
CA LEU A 557 28.55 22.92 -37.13
C LEU A 557 29.88 22.55 -36.45
N SER A 558 30.61 21.62 -37.08
CA SER A 558 32.01 21.33 -36.73
C SER A 558 32.85 22.62 -36.69
N GLY A 559 33.55 22.85 -35.57
CA GLY A 559 34.32 24.08 -35.30
C GLY A 559 33.62 25.12 -34.43
N GLY A 560 32.45 24.81 -33.83
CA GLY A 560 31.81 25.66 -32.81
C GLY A 560 30.96 26.81 -33.38
N GLU A 561 30.52 26.68 -34.62
CA GLU A 561 29.69 27.68 -35.29
C GLU A 561 28.20 27.36 -35.11
N LEU A 562 27.45 28.30 -34.54
CA LEU A 562 26.01 28.22 -34.33
C LEU A 562 25.27 28.97 -35.44
N ILE A 563 24.24 28.34 -35.99
CA ILE A 563 23.36 28.94 -36.99
C ILE A 563 21.92 28.87 -36.47
N TYR A 564 21.23 30.01 -36.55
CA TYR A 564 19.84 30.19 -36.15
C TYR A 564 18.94 30.33 -37.37
N PHE A 565 17.93 29.48 -37.46
CA PHE A 565 16.88 29.53 -38.46
C PHE A 565 15.53 29.85 -37.81
N GLU A 566 14.71 30.55 -38.57
CA GLU A 566 13.33 30.87 -38.21
C GLU A 566 12.44 30.61 -39.42
N ILE A 567 11.21 30.15 -39.18
CA ILE A 567 10.20 30.03 -40.22
C ILE A 567 9.52 31.39 -40.37
N ASP A 568 9.53 31.90 -41.59
CA ASP A 568 8.86 33.16 -41.91
C ASP A 568 7.34 32.98 -42.06
N GLU A 569 6.60 34.08 -42.14
CA GLU A 569 5.14 34.08 -42.42
C GLU A 569 4.79 33.36 -43.74
N SER A 570 5.76 33.24 -44.66
CA SER A 570 5.63 32.50 -45.92
C SER A 570 5.86 30.99 -45.80
N HIS A 571 5.96 30.43 -44.60
CA HIS A 571 6.17 28.99 -44.36
C HIS A 571 7.44 28.42 -45.01
N THR A 572 8.49 29.26 -45.07
CA THR A 572 9.81 28.90 -45.59
C THR A 572 10.86 29.08 -44.49
N LEU A 573 11.81 28.16 -44.43
CA LEU A 573 12.92 28.21 -43.48
C LEU A 573 13.97 29.24 -43.91
N VAL A 574 14.26 30.23 -43.06
CA VAL A 574 15.23 31.31 -43.35
C VAL A 574 16.37 31.30 -42.33
N GLU A 575 17.61 31.39 -42.83
CA GLU A 575 18.80 31.62 -42.01
C GLU A 575 18.82 33.08 -41.52
N THR A 576 18.68 33.29 -40.21
CA THR A 576 18.56 34.63 -39.62
C THR A 576 19.89 35.12 -39.05
N PHE A 577 20.65 34.26 -38.36
CA PHE A 577 21.90 34.68 -37.70
C PHE A 577 22.92 33.56 -37.57
N ARG A 578 24.21 33.89 -37.68
CA ARG A 578 25.34 32.96 -37.43
C ARG A 578 26.34 33.53 -36.44
N LYS A 579 26.86 32.70 -35.53
CA LYS A 579 27.90 33.09 -34.56
C LYS A 579 28.91 31.97 -34.34
N ASN A 580 30.20 32.31 -34.34
CA ASN A 580 31.25 31.36 -33.95
C ASN A 580 31.61 31.53 -32.47
N LEU A 581 31.58 30.44 -31.70
CA LEU A 581 31.96 30.42 -30.29
C LEU A 581 33.45 30.10 -30.06
N ASN A 582 34.21 29.78 -31.12
CA ASN A 582 35.62 29.36 -31.11
C ASN A 582 35.93 28.12 -30.25
N VAL A 583 34.89 27.43 -29.75
CA VAL A 583 34.96 26.22 -28.94
C VAL A 583 33.93 25.25 -29.49
N GLU A 584 34.27 23.97 -29.59
CA GLU A 584 33.34 22.96 -30.07
C GLU A 584 32.13 22.81 -29.12
N THR A 585 30.95 22.73 -29.73
CA THR A 585 29.67 22.53 -29.03
C THR A 585 29.37 21.04 -28.94
N LEU A 586 29.06 20.58 -27.73
CA LEU A 586 28.72 19.18 -27.45
C LEU A 586 27.20 18.95 -27.51
N CYS A 587 26.43 19.83 -26.87
CA CYS A 587 24.98 19.71 -26.76
C CYS A 587 24.29 21.09 -26.83
N LEU A 588 23.04 21.09 -27.28
CA LEU A 588 22.22 22.27 -27.50
C LEU A 588 20.80 22.02 -26.99
N SER A 589 20.20 23.03 -26.36
CA SER A 589 18.78 22.99 -26.00
C SER A 589 18.14 24.35 -26.11
N ILE A 590 17.08 24.43 -26.93
CA ILE A 590 16.23 25.61 -27.05
C ILE A 590 15.01 25.47 -26.13
N GLN A 591 14.58 26.59 -25.56
CA GLN A 591 13.33 26.65 -24.81
C GLN A 591 12.13 26.44 -25.76
N GLN A 592 11.12 25.70 -25.29
CA GLN A 592 9.85 25.51 -26.00
C GLN A 592 9.00 26.79 -26.00
N VAL A 593 8.22 27.00 -27.06
CA VAL A 593 7.42 28.21 -27.24
C VAL A 593 6.08 28.08 -26.50
N GLU A 594 5.74 29.07 -25.67
CA GLU A 594 4.41 29.17 -25.06
C GLU A 594 3.35 29.48 -26.12
N GLU A 595 2.12 28.97 -25.99
CA GLU A 595 1.01 29.22 -26.96
C GLU A 595 0.73 30.72 -27.22
N ASN A 596 1.06 31.59 -26.26
CA ASN A 596 0.87 33.05 -26.36
C ASN A 596 2.07 33.79 -26.95
N ARG A 597 3.19 33.11 -27.21
CA ARG A 597 4.43 33.69 -27.73
C ARG A 597 4.75 33.10 -29.09
N VAL A 598 5.41 33.88 -29.93
CA VAL A 598 5.91 33.42 -31.24
C VAL A 598 7.33 32.85 -31.10
N ARG A 599 8.06 33.26 -30.06
CA ARG A 599 9.49 32.98 -29.91
C ARG A 599 9.85 32.62 -28.49
N ALA A 600 10.85 31.75 -28.37
CA ALA A 600 11.53 31.47 -27.12
C ALA A 600 12.68 32.45 -26.89
N ASN A 601 13.01 32.67 -25.61
CA ASN A 601 13.98 33.70 -25.22
C ASN A 601 15.38 33.15 -25.04
N PHE A 602 15.52 31.86 -24.68
CA PHE A 602 16.77 31.28 -24.21
C PHE A 602 17.23 30.07 -25.03
N LEU A 603 18.54 30.00 -25.25
CA LEU A 603 19.27 28.87 -25.78
C LEU A 603 20.37 28.48 -24.79
N ALA A 604 20.43 27.21 -24.39
CA ALA A 604 21.54 26.68 -23.62
C ALA A 604 22.53 25.95 -24.53
N VAL A 605 23.82 26.21 -24.34
CA VAL A 605 24.92 25.65 -25.14
C VAL A 605 25.96 25.04 -24.22
N GLY A 606 26.20 23.73 -24.37
CA GLY A 606 27.29 23.01 -23.69
C GLY A 606 28.53 22.98 -24.57
N CYS A 607 29.64 23.51 -24.07
CA CYS A 607 30.89 23.62 -24.81
C CYS A 607 31.96 22.66 -24.24
N LEU A 608 32.97 22.34 -25.04
CA LEU A 608 34.10 21.48 -24.66
C LEU A 608 35.01 22.10 -23.58
N ASP A 609 34.92 23.42 -23.34
CA ASP A 609 35.65 24.13 -22.28
C ASP A 609 35.08 23.91 -20.87
N ASN A 610 34.21 22.91 -20.69
CA ASN A 610 33.52 22.58 -19.45
C ASN A 610 32.63 23.72 -18.92
N VAL A 611 32.09 24.53 -19.84
CA VAL A 611 31.20 25.65 -19.53
C VAL A 611 29.88 25.50 -20.27
N VAL A 612 28.79 25.72 -19.55
CA VAL A 612 27.44 25.86 -20.12
C VAL A 612 27.09 27.34 -20.20
N ARG A 613 26.68 27.80 -21.38
CA ARG A 613 26.36 29.20 -21.66
C ARG A 613 24.87 29.33 -21.96
N LEU A 614 24.19 30.26 -21.29
CA LEU A 614 22.82 30.65 -21.62
C LEU A 614 22.86 31.88 -22.51
N LEU A 615 22.33 31.74 -23.73
CA LEU A 615 22.31 32.75 -24.77
C LEU A 615 20.88 33.26 -25.00
N SER A 616 20.73 34.55 -25.29
CA SER A 616 19.44 35.14 -25.69
C SER A 616 19.17 34.92 -27.20
N ILE A 617 17.92 34.66 -27.57
CA ILE A 617 17.45 34.55 -28.97
C ILE A 617 16.49 35.69 -29.34
N GLU A 618 16.41 36.74 -28.51
CA GLU A 618 15.54 37.88 -28.80
C GLU A 618 16.03 38.70 -30.00
N LYS A 619 15.08 39.32 -30.72
CA LYS A 619 15.26 40.02 -32.00
C LYS A 619 16.32 41.14 -31.97
N GLU A 620 16.66 41.63 -30.77
CA GLU A 620 17.65 42.69 -30.52
C GLU A 620 18.99 42.20 -29.95
N LYS A 621 19.06 40.96 -29.43
CA LYS A 621 20.19 40.42 -28.66
C LYS A 621 20.57 38.99 -29.07
N TYR A 622 20.53 38.69 -30.37
CA TYR A 622 20.87 37.37 -30.89
C TYR A 622 22.22 36.86 -30.36
N PHE A 623 22.17 35.69 -29.72
CA PHE A 623 23.28 34.99 -29.09
C PHE A 623 24.09 35.84 -28.11
N ASN A 624 23.50 36.87 -27.49
CA ASN A 624 24.16 37.56 -26.39
C ASN A 624 24.23 36.62 -25.18
N GLN A 625 25.39 36.56 -24.54
CA GLN A 625 25.62 35.67 -23.41
C GLN A 625 25.05 36.31 -22.14
N LEU A 626 24.04 35.68 -21.56
CA LEU A 626 23.35 36.17 -20.35
C LEU A 626 24.02 35.65 -19.08
N SER A 627 24.21 34.34 -19.02
CA SER A 627 24.78 33.66 -17.85
C SER A 627 25.71 32.51 -18.27
N THR A 628 26.64 32.21 -17.37
CA THR A 628 27.68 31.21 -17.56
C THR A 628 27.69 30.29 -16.35
N PHE A 629 27.67 28.99 -16.57
CA PHE A 629 27.75 28.00 -15.52
C PHE A 629 28.98 27.11 -15.75
N ILE A 630 29.91 27.15 -14.79
CA ILE A 630 31.15 26.36 -14.84
C ILE A 630 30.89 24.99 -14.25
N LEU A 631 31.22 23.93 -14.99
CA LEU A 631 30.97 22.57 -14.56
C LEU A 631 31.98 22.11 -13.50
N PRO A 632 31.53 21.40 -12.45
CA PRO A 632 32.41 20.91 -11.40
C PRO A 632 33.30 19.76 -11.90
N ASN A 633 34.42 19.54 -11.22
CA ASN A 633 35.31 18.37 -11.39
C ASN A 633 35.88 18.16 -12.81
N ASN A 634 36.05 19.23 -13.60
CA ASN A 634 36.51 19.14 -15.00
C ASN A 634 35.68 18.16 -15.85
N SER A 635 34.39 18.04 -15.53
CA SER A 635 33.44 17.24 -16.30
C SER A 635 32.91 18.02 -17.51
N SER A 636 32.55 17.32 -18.58
CA SER A 636 31.92 17.91 -19.76
C SER A 636 30.42 17.66 -19.77
N ALA A 637 29.66 18.59 -20.35
CA ALA A 637 28.23 18.44 -20.54
C ALA A 637 27.95 17.44 -21.68
N GLN A 638 27.33 16.33 -21.34
CA GLN A 638 26.89 15.32 -22.32
C GLN A 638 25.58 15.75 -22.98
N ASP A 639 24.63 16.25 -22.17
CA ASP A 639 23.30 16.63 -22.64
C ASP A 639 22.73 17.77 -21.80
N ILE A 640 21.85 18.58 -22.38
CA ILE A 640 21.25 19.75 -21.73
C ILE A 640 19.77 19.81 -22.12
N CYS A 641 18.91 20.18 -21.17
CA CYS A 641 17.49 20.42 -21.45
C CYS A 641 16.98 21.64 -20.69
N ILE A 642 16.37 22.59 -21.41
CA ILE A 642 15.54 23.64 -20.82
C ILE A 642 14.11 23.12 -20.75
N SER A 643 13.60 22.94 -19.54
CA SER A 643 12.23 22.45 -19.30
C SER A 643 11.42 23.49 -18.55
N GLU A 644 10.16 23.65 -18.95
CA GLU A 644 9.20 24.46 -18.22
C GLU A 644 8.30 23.52 -17.40
N MET A 645 8.33 23.62 -16.08
CA MET A 645 7.46 22.82 -15.21
C MET A 645 6.59 23.72 -14.36
N SER A 646 5.34 23.32 -14.17
CA SER A 646 4.37 24.02 -13.33
C SER A 646 4.58 23.65 -11.86
N GLU A 647 5.00 24.60 -11.04
CA GLU A 647 4.97 24.46 -9.58
C GLU A 647 3.69 25.10 -9.00
N LEU A 648 3.23 24.54 -7.88
CA LEU A 648 2.04 25.02 -7.18
C LEU A 648 2.43 26.25 -6.32
N GLY A 649 2.48 27.42 -6.95
CA GLY A 649 2.57 28.71 -6.25
C GLY A 649 1.18 29.25 -5.88
N ASN A 650 1.13 30.14 -4.87
CA ASN A 650 -0.11 30.76 -4.36
C ASN A 650 -1.08 31.19 -5.49
N HIS A 651 -2.27 30.59 -5.49
CA HIS A 651 -3.45 30.96 -6.29
C HIS A 651 -3.35 30.88 -7.82
N LYS A 652 -2.16 30.67 -8.42
CA LYS A 652 -1.98 30.42 -9.86
C LYS A 652 -0.80 29.47 -10.09
N GLU A 653 -0.97 28.50 -10.98
CA GLU A 653 0.12 27.67 -11.48
C GLU A 653 1.25 28.58 -11.98
N ARG A 654 2.39 28.55 -11.30
CA ARG A 654 3.56 29.31 -11.70
C ARG A 654 4.44 28.38 -12.50
N LYS A 655 4.58 28.67 -13.79
CA LYS A 655 5.54 27.97 -14.62
C LYS A 655 6.94 28.46 -14.29
N MET A 656 7.83 27.53 -13.95
CA MET A 656 9.24 27.79 -13.67
C MET A 656 10.09 27.13 -14.74
N LEU A 657 11.11 27.87 -15.19
CA LEU A 657 12.08 27.39 -16.16
C LEU A 657 13.26 26.76 -15.43
N PHE A 658 13.53 25.50 -15.77
CA PHE A 658 14.67 24.75 -15.24
C PHE A 658 15.67 24.48 -16.34
N LEU A 659 16.95 24.75 -16.06
CA LEU A 659 18.08 24.31 -16.85
C LEU A 659 18.63 23.02 -16.22
N ASN A 660 18.48 21.91 -16.93
CA ASN A 660 18.99 20.61 -16.53
C ASN A 660 20.21 20.25 -17.37
N ILE A 661 21.30 19.87 -16.71
CA ILE A 661 22.60 19.58 -17.33
C ILE A 661 23.03 18.17 -16.92
N GLY A 662 23.17 17.29 -17.90
CA GLY A 662 23.69 15.95 -17.74
C GLY A 662 25.20 15.92 -17.99
N LEU A 663 25.97 15.40 -17.03
CA LEU A 663 27.42 15.32 -17.11
C LEU A 663 27.89 13.94 -17.57
N ASN A 664 29.10 13.89 -18.12
CA ASN A 664 29.75 12.64 -18.54
C ASN A 664 30.09 11.70 -17.37
N ASN A 665 30.20 12.22 -16.15
CA ASN A 665 30.50 11.47 -14.93
C ASN A 665 29.25 10.95 -14.19
N GLY A 666 28.06 11.07 -14.79
CA GLY A 666 26.82 10.56 -14.21
C GLY A 666 26.13 11.48 -13.20
N VAL A 667 26.58 12.74 -13.09
CA VAL A 667 25.92 13.76 -12.27
C VAL A 667 24.90 14.54 -13.11
N LEU A 668 23.71 14.73 -12.55
CA LEU A 668 22.68 15.65 -13.04
C LEU A 668 22.75 16.94 -12.23
N LEU A 669 22.81 18.07 -12.92
CA LEU A 669 22.70 19.41 -12.32
C LEU A 669 21.40 20.05 -12.75
N ARG A 670 20.69 20.69 -11.81
CA ARG A 670 19.48 21.48 -12.04
C ARG A 670 19.70 22.90 -11.55
N SER A 671 19.29 23.89 -12.34
CA SER A 671 19.27 25.30 -11.93
C SER A 671 17.97 25.94 -12.36
N VAL A 672 17.44 26.86 -11.55
CA VAL A 672 16.27 27.69 -11.89
C VAL A 672 16.74 28.87 -12.73
N VAL A 673 16.09 29.07 -13.87
CA VAL A 673 16.34 30.19 -14.78
C VAL A 673 15.30 31.27 -14.54
N ASP A 674 15.73 32.50 -14.26
CA ASP A 674 14.82 33.64 -14.21
C ASP A 674 14.31 33.98 -15.63
N PRO A 675 12.98 33.95 -15.88
CA PRO A 675 12.41 34.21 -17.22
C PRO A 675 12.72 35.60 -17.78
N VAL A 676 13.09 36.57 -16.93
CA VAL A 676 13.41 37.94 -17.38
C VAL A 676 14.90 38.14 -17.56
N THR A 677 15.71 37.83 -16.54
CA THR A 677 17.15 38.14 -16.58
C THR A 677 18.01 37.02 -17.16
N GLY A 678 17.52 35.78 -17.18
CA GLY A 678 18.32 34.60 -17.53
C GLY A 678 19.40 34.26 -16.49
N THR A 679 19.31 34.83 -15.28
CA THR A 679 20.20 34.45 -14.17
C THR A 679 19.88 33.05 -13.66
N LEU A 680 20.92 32.30 -13.31
CA LEU A 680 20.79 30.95 -12.79
C LEU A 680 20.83 31.00 -11.26
N THR A 681 19.82 30.41 -10.63
CA THR A 681 19.67 30.34 -9.18
C THR A 681 19.35 28.91 -8.75
N ASN A 682 19.44 28.63 -7.45
CA ASN A 682 19.09 27.33 -6.86
C ASN A 682 19.74 26.12 -7.56
N HIS A 683 21.07 26.05 -7.50
CA HIS A 683 21.84 24.94 -8.06
C HIS A 683 21.65 23.68 -7.21
N TYR A 684 21.17 22.61 -7.83
CA TYR A 684 21.00 21.29 -7.23
C TYR A 684 21.84 20.28 -8.01
N SER A 685 22.52 19.37 -7.30
CA SER A 685 23.35 18.33 -7.90
C SER A 685 22.98 16.96 -7.37
N LYS A 686 22.82 15.97 -8.27
CA LYS A 686 22.50 14.59 -7.91
C LYS A 686 23.35 13.62 -8.72
N TYR A 687 24.01 12.68 -8.03
CA TYR A 687 24.73 11.59 -8.68
C TYR A 687 23.75 10.46 -9.02
N LEU A 688 23.68 10.06 -10.28
CA LEU A 688 22.71 9.06 -10.77
C LEU A 688 23.35 7.69 -11.06
N GLY A 689 24.64 7.65 -11.36
CA GLY A 689 25.37 6.42 -11.71
C GLY A 689 26.73 6.70 -12.33
N ALA A 690 27.44 5.67 -12.80
CA ALA A 690 28.77 5.85 -13.39
C ALA A 690 28.75 6.18 -14.91
N LYS A 691 27.63 5.93 -15.60
CA LYS A 691 27.46 6.23 -17.02
C LYS A 691 27.18 7.72 -17.26
N ASN A 692 27.34 8.17 -18.51
CA ASN A 692 26.98 9.52 -18.90
C ASN A 692 25.46 9.74 -18.86
N VAL A 693 25.05 10.96 -18.50
CA VAL A 693 23.63 11.32 -18.38
C VAL A 693 23.11 11.87 -19.70
N LYS A 694 22.01 11.30 -20.22
CA LYS A 694 21.21 11.91 -21.31
C LYS A 694 19.85 12.36 -20.77
N ILE A 695 19.25 13.38 -21.37
CA ILE A 695 18.00 13.98 -20.92
C ILE A 695 17.00 14.02 -22.07
N CYS A 696 15.91 13.28 -21.94
CA CYS A 696 14.83 13.26 -22.92
C CYS A 696 13.62 14.04 -22.35
N PRO A 697 13.14 15.11 -23.01
CA PRO A 697 11.91 15.78 -22.61
C PRO A 697 10.71 14.90 -22.92
N VAL A 698 9.82 14.72 -21.95
CA VAL A 698 8.62 13.89 -22.08
C VAL A 698 7.39 14.59 -21.51
N HIS A 699 6.20 14.18 -21.94
CA HIS A 699 4.94 14.67 -21.39
C HIS A 699 4.28 13.58 -20.54
N VAL A 700 3.86 13.92 -19.33
CA VAL A 700 3.18 13.02 -18.38
C VAL A 700 1.83 13.66 -18.03
N LYS A 701 0.71 13.05 -18.44
CA LYS A 701 -0.64 13.61 -18.24
C LYS A 701 -0.75 15.08 -18.68
N LYS A 702 -0.15 15.41 -19.83
CA LYS A 702 -0.01 16.78 -20.40
C LYS A 702 0.95 17.74 -19.69
N ASN A 703 1.53 17.38 -18.55
CA ASN A 703 2.56 18.18 -17.90
C ASN A 703 3.94 17.83 -18.47
N SER A 704 4.81 18.83 -18.62
CA SER A 704 6.19 18.61 -19.01
C SER A 704 6.94 17.89 -17.89
N ALA A 705 7.68 16.85 -18.26
CA ALA A 705 8.55 16.05 -17.41
C ALA A 705 9.84 15.73 -18.16
N LEU A 706 10.82 15.16 -17.45
CA LEU A 706 12.10 14.76 -18.03
C LEU A 706 12.39 13.32 -17.70
N LEU A 707 12.82 12.57 -18.70
CA LEU A 707 13.32 11.22 -18.54
C LEU A 707 14.85 11.28 -18.65
N VAL A 708 15.51 11.05 -17.52
CA VAL A 708 16.96 11.15 -17.38
C VAL A 708 17.57 9.75 -17.43
N LEU A 709 18.33 9.52 -18.48
CA LEU A 709 18.90 8.22 -18.83
C LEU A 709 20.32 8.13 -18.31
N CYS A 710 20.60 7.09 -17.52
CA CYS A 710 21.93 6.76 -17.00
C CYS A 710 22.02 5.23 -16.85
N GLU A 711 22.76 4.73 -15.85
CA GLU A 711 22.75 3.31 -15.47
C GLU A 711 21.38 2.86 -14.94
N LYS A 712 20.69 3.75 -14.22
CA LYS A 712 19.25 3.66 -13.98
C LYS A 712 18.57 4.84 -14.66
N THR A 713 17.39 4.60 -15.19
CA THR A 713 16.55 5.67 -15.75
C THR A 713 15.79 6.35 -14.62
N TYR A 714 15.72 7.68 -14.63
CA TYR A 714 14.98 8.48 -13.67
C TYR A 714 13.90 9.30 -14.37
N LEU A 715 12.67 9.24 -13.88
CA LEU A 715 11.61 10.17 -14.25
C LEU A 715 11.65 11.36 -13.30
N CYS A 716 11.83 12.55 -13.85
CA CYS A 716 11.79 13.82 -13.14
C CYS A 716 10.51 14.56 -13.52
N TYR A 717 9.61 14.75 -12.57
CA TYR A 717 8.29 15.33 -12.81
C TYR A 717 7.81 16.09 -11.58
N VAL A 718 6.87 17.01 -11.79
CA VAL A 718 6.19 17.68 -10.68
C VAL A 718 4.91 16.93 -10.35
N HIS A 719 4.79 16.49 -9.10
CA HIS A 719 3.59 15.85 -8.58
C HIS A 719 3.16 16.56 -7.30
N GLN A 720 1.89 16.99 -7.25
CA GLN A 720 1.33 17.74 -6.11
C GLN A 720 2.18 18.96 -5.72
N GLY A 721 2.78 19.64 -6.71
CA GLY A 721 3.65 20.80 -6.49
C GLY A 721 5.07 20.48 -6.03
N LYS A 722 5.44 19.20 -5.85
CA LYS A 722 6.81 18.78 -5.53
C LYS A 722 7.53 18.26 -6.76
N TYR A 723 8.78 18.67 -6.95
CA TYR A 723 9.66 18.10 -7.96
C TYR A 723 10.20 16.76 -7.44
N ILE A 724 9.87 15.64 -8.11
CA ILE A 724 10.24 14.30 -7.68
C ILE A 724 11.22 13.67 -8.69
N TYR A 725 12.25 13.01 -8.16
CA TYR A 725 13.17 12.16 -8.92
C TYR A 725 12.85 10.69 -8.62
N SER A 726 12.13 10.01 -9.52
CA SER A 726 11.76 8.61 -9.34
C SER A 726 12.61 7.72 -10.25
N PRO A 727 13.43 6.79 -9.72
CA PRO A 727 14.08 5.79 -10.57
C PRO A 727 13.00 4.88 -11.19
N LEU A 728 13.28 4.34 -12.37
CA LEU A 728 12.45 3.33 -13.02
C LEU A 728 13.04 1.96 -12.74
N ASN A 729 12.20 1.00 -12.35
CA ASN A 729 12.60 -0.39 -12.24
C ASN A 729 12.46 -1.06 -13.61
N TYR A 730 13.40 -0.71 -14.48
CA TYR A 730 13.44 -1.16 -15.86
C TYR A 730 14.88 -1.38 -16.33
N ASP A 731 15.00 -1.99 -17.50
CA ASP A 731 16.28 -2.12 -18.18
C ASP A 731 16.84 -0.75 -18.59
N ILE A 732 18.13 -0.74 -18.87
CA ILE A 732 18.85 0.48 -19.26
C ILE A 732 18.30 0.97 -20.60
N LEU A 733 17.78 2.19 -20.60
CA LEU A 733 17.27 2.84 -21.80
C LEU A 733 18.35 3.73 -22.43
N GLU A 734 18.47 3.70 -23.77
CA GLU A 734 19.45 4.50 -24.50
C GLU A 734 18.90 5.85 -24.99
N TYR A 735 17.61 5.89 -25.34
CA TYR A 735 16.84 7.07 -25.73
C TYR A 735 15.34 6.81 -25.55
N ALA A 736 14.53 7.84 -25.32
CA ALA A 736 13.08 7.73 -25.15
C ALA A 736 12.33 8.95 -25.71
N SER A 737 11.08 8.74 -26.15
CA SER A 737 10.15 9.79 -26.60
C SER A 737 8.73 9.56 -26.05
N SER A 738 7.93 10.62 -26.00
CA SER A 738 6.50 10.53 -25.59
C SER A 738 5.66 9.93 -26.70
N PHE A 739 4.67 9.10 -26.40
CA PHE A 739 3.87 8.41 -27.40
C PHE A 739 2.38 8.46 -27.07
N HIS A 740 1.60 8.95 -28.02
CA HIS A 740 0.15 9.08 -27.92
C HIS A 740 -0.51 8.36 -29.08
N SER A 741 -1.26 7.30 -28.79
CA SER A 741 -2.07 6.56 -29.76
C SER A 741 -3.49 6.37 -29.23
N GLU A 742 -4.40 5.90 -30.10
CA GLU A 742 -5.78 5.59 -29.71
C GLU A 742 -5.84 4.49 -28.63
N GLN A 743 -4.95 3.50 -28.73
CA GLN A 743 -4.82 2.40 -27.77
C GLN A 743 -4.13 2.84 -26.47
N CYS A 744 -3.20 3.80 -26.54
CA CYS A 744 -2.43 4.27 -25.39
C CYS A 744 -2.30 5.80 -25.41
N SER A 745 -3.10 6.48 -24.58
CA SER A 745 -3.08 7.94 -24.48
C SER A 745 -1.90 8.52 -23.70
N ASP A 746 -1.22 7.73 -22.86
CA ASP A 746 -0.10 8.15 -22.01
C ASP A 746 1.05 7.12 -22.12
N GLY A 747 1.54 6.90 -23.34
CA GLY A 747 2.62 5.94 -23.62
C GLY A 747 3.99 6.59 -23.77
N TYR A 748 5.03 5.77 -23.72
CA TYR A 748 6.41 6.13 -24.01
C TYR A 748 7.03 5.07 -24.89
N VAL A 749 7.83 5.50 -25.86
CA VAL A 749 8.59 4.60 -26.72
C VAL A 749 10.06 4.81 -26.39
N ALA A 750 10.78 3.72 -26.13
CA ALA A 750 12.20 3.76 -25.80
C ALA A 750 12.99 2.67 -26.49
N ILE A 751 14.30 2.90 -26.54
CA ILE A 751 15.29 1.95 -27.04
C ILE A 751 15.99 1.29 -25.84
N SER A 752 16.03 -0.04 -25.83
CA SER A 752 16.84 -0.84 -24.91
C SER A 752 17.73 -1.79 -25.71
N GLY A 753 19.01 -1.44 -25.87
CA GLY A 753 19.96 -2.23 -26.66
C GLY A 753 19.56 -2.33 -28.14
N SER A 754 19.08 -3.50 -28.57
CA SER A 754 18.56 -3.75 -29.93
C SER A 754 17.03 -3.87 -29.97
N SER A 755 16.33 -3.54 -28.88
CA SER A 755 14.87 -3.64 -28.78
C SER A 755 14.21 -2.26 -28.73
N LEU A 756 13.07 -2.15 -29.40
CA LEU A 756 12.10 -1.06 -29.33
C LEU A 756 11.02 -1.46 -28.33
N ARG A 757 10.87 -0.68 -27.25
CA ARG A 757 9.91 -0.97 -26.20
C ARG A 757 8.88 0.14 -26.08
N ILE A 758 7.61 -0.25 -25.99
CA ILE A 758 6.50 0.67 -25.72
C ILE A 758 5.98 0.34 -24.33
N PHE A 759 5.93 1.35 -23.47
CA PHE A 759 5.50 1.16 -22.09
C PHE A 759 4.72 2.36 -21.57
N ARG A 760 4.00 2.16 -20.47
CA ARG A 760 3.31 3.23 -19.73
C ARG A 760 3.62 3.16 -18.25
N PHE A 761 3.49 4.28 -17.56
CA PHE A 761 3.63 4.34 -16.11
C PHE A 761 2.32 3.89 -15.44
N TYR A 762 2.39 2.93 -14.52
CA TYR A 762 1.19 2.36 -13.88
C TYR A 762 0.48 3.38 -12.99
N ARG A 763 1.19 3.91 -11.98
CA ARG A 763 0.69 4.96 -11.06
C ARG A 763 1.81 5.90 -10.63
N LEU A 764 1.64 7.17 -10.94
CA LEU A 764 2.57 8.24 -10.51
C LEU A 764 2.42 8.49 -9.00
N GLY A 765 3.54 8.77 -8.33
CA GLY A 765 3.58 9.05 -6.89
C GLY A 765 3.82 7.82 -6.00
N GLU A 766 3.78 6.59 -6.53
CA GLU A 766 4.22 5.40 -5.80
C GLU A 766 5.76 5.36 -5.72
N VAL A 767 6.30 5.06 -4.53
CA VAL A 767 7.75 5.07 -4.26
C VAL A 767 8.39 3.70 -4.54
N PHE A 768 7.65 2.63 -4.27
CA PHE A 768 8.13 1.26 -4.43
C PHE A 768 7.34 0.52 -5.50
N SER A 769 8.04 -0.08 -6.45
CA SER A 769 7.45 -1.12 -7.30
C SER A 769 7.35 -2.40 -6.49
N GLN A 770 6.32 -3.19 -6.76
CA GLN A 770 6.08 -4.45 -6.06
C GLN A 770 5.94 -5.59 -7.04
N ASN A 771 6.63 -6.70 -6.74
CA ASN A 771 6.37 -7.99 -7.36
C ASN A 771 5.72 -8.90 -6.31
N ILE A 772 4.69 -9.65 -6.71
CA ILE A 772 3.82 -10.39 -5.79
C ILE A 772 3.95 -11.89 -6.09
N LEU A 773 4.19 -12.69 -5.04
CA LEU A 773 4.08 -14.14 -5.07
C LEU A 773 3.02 -14.58 -4.06
N HIS A 774 2.01 -15.32 -4.52
CA HIS A 774 0.93 -15.81 -3.66
C HIS A 774 1.40 -16.97 -2.75
N LEU A 775 0.92 -16.96 -1.51
CA LEU A 775 1.20 -17.96 -0.47
C LEU A 775 -0.08 -18.73 -0.13
N THR A 776 0.02 -19.80 0.66
CA THR A 776 -1.12 -20.72 0.90
C THR A 776 -1.81 -20.40 2.23
N PHE A 777 -1.03 -20.17 3.28
CA PHE A 777 -1.48 -19.78 4.61
C PHE A 777 -0.81 -18.47 5.04
N THR A 778 -1.23 -17.95 6.19
CA THR A 778 -0.61 -16.75 6.76
C THR A 778 0.88 -16.98 7.09
N PRO A 779 1.81 -16.23 6.48
CA PRO A 779 3.23 -16.37 6.73
C PRO A 779 3.59 -15.85 8.12
N ARG A 780 4.49 -16.55 8.82
CA ARG A 780 4.93 -16.15 10.18
C ARG A 780 6.30 -15.50 10.21
N LYS A 781 7.24 -16.03 9.45
CA LYS A 781 8.63 -15.56 9.46
C LYS A 781 9.34 -15.96 8.18
N ILE A 782 10.26 -15.11 7.73
CA ILE A 782 11.12 -15.36 6.57
C ILE A 782 12.59 -15.37 7.00
N VAL A 783 13.34 -16.34 6.47
CA VAL A 783 14.77 -16.47 6.78
C VAL A 783 15.55 -16.73 5.49
N PRO A 784 16.63 -15.96 5.22
CA PRO A 784 17.53 -16.27 4.13
C PRO A 784 18.35 -17.52 4.45
N LEU A 785 18.43 -18.43 3.49
CA LEU A 785 19.25 -19.62 3.59
C LEU A 785 20.70 -19.28 3.22
N PRO A 786 21.68 -19.70 4.05
CA PRO A 786 23.07 -19.74 3.65
C PRO A 786 23.27 -20.58 2.37
N PHE A 787 24.40 -20.38 1.70
CA PHE A 787 24.78 -21.27 0.61
C PHE A 787 25.13 -22.65 1.18
N PRO A 788 24.66 -23.76 0.58
CA PRO A 788 24.99 -25.10 1.04
C PRO A 788 26.50 -25.34 0.95
N SER A 789 27.06 -26.02 1.95
CA SER A 789 28.48 -26.35 2.02
C SER A 789 28.76 -27.56 1.14
N LEU A 790 29.68 -27.40 0.18
CA LEU A 790 30.15 -28.45 -0.72
C LEU A 790 31.01 -29.46 0.07
N PHE A 791 30.40 -30.53 0.59
CA PHE A 791 31.15 -31.69 1.08
C PHE A 791 30.98 -32.95 0.22
N TYR A 792 30.24 -32.87 -0.89
CA TYR A 792 30.15 -33.96 -1.86
C TYR A 792 30.19 -33.43 -3.29
N ASP A 793 31.07 -34.08 -4.07
CA ASP A 793 31.32 -34.01 -5.52
C ASP A 793 32.36 -33.01 -6.06
N HIS A 794 33.33 -33.61 -6.75
CA HIS A 794 34.60 -33.03 -7.19
C HIS A 794 34.56 -32.42 -8.60
N ASP A 795 33.43 -32.42 -9.31
CA ASP A 795 33.38 -32.03 -10.71
C ASP A 795 32.14 -31.17 -11.02
N THR A 796 32.30 -29.83 -11.10
CA THR A 796 31.52 -28.86 -11.92
C THR A 796 31.76 -27.41 -11.42
N SER A 797 32.89 -26.80 -11.78
CA SER A 797 33.31 -25.51 -11.18
C SER A 797 32.80 -24.23 -11.85
N ILE A 798 32.16 -24.28 -13.03
CA ILE A 798 31.86 -23.06 -13.82
C ILE A 798 30.37 -22.64 -13.79
N GLU A 799 29.41 -23.58 -13.80
CA GLU A 799 27.97 -23.24 -13.70
C GLU A 799 27.53 -22.97 -12.25
N ILE A 800 28.14 -23.66 -11.29
CA ILE A 800 27.86 -23.46 -9.85
C ILE A 800 28.30 -22.06 -9.40
N GLU A 801 29.34 -21.46 -10.01
CA GLU A 801 29.74 -20.08 -9.68
C GLU A 801 28.72 -19.01 -10.07
N ARG A 802 27.89 -19.24 -11.11
CA ARG A 802 26.77 -18.33 -11.45
C ARG A 802 25.59 -18.50 -10.49
N GLN A 803 25.27 -19.74 -10.10
CA GLN A 803 24.21 -20.04 -9.11
C GLN A 803 24.59 -19.62 -7.67
N LYS A 804 25.90 -19.55 -7.33
CA LYS A 804 26.43 -19.04 -6.04
C LYS A 804 26.10 -17.58 -5.75
N SER A 805 25.43 -16.86 -6.65
CA SER A 805 25.09 -15.45 -6.45
C SER A 805 23.72 -15.20 -5.81
N ILE A 806 22.79 -16.16 -5.85
CA ILE A 806 21.39 -15.93 -5.42
C ILE A 806 21.12 -16.58 -4.06
N ARG A 807 20.65 -15.79 -3.08
CA ARG A 807 20.26 -16.32 -1.77
C ARG A 807 18.81 -16.76 -1.76
N MET A 808 18.58 -18.04 -1.48
CA MET A 808 17.24 -18.62 -1.34
C MET A 808 16.55 -18.18 -0.04
N LEU A 809 15.21 -18.15 -0.04
CA LEU A 809 14.41 -17.72 1.09
C LEU A 809 13.54 -18.88 1.60
N ALA A 810 13.56 -19.14 2.91
CA ALA A 810 12.65 -20.08 3.56
C ALA A 810 11.54 -19.32 4.29
N ILE A 811 10.29 -19.74 4.07
CA ILE A 811 9.09 -19.19 4.70
C ILE A 811 8.36 -20.29 5.46
N ILE A 812 7.87 -19.96 6.65
CA ILE A 812 6.90 -20.78 7.38
C ILE A 812 5.53 -20.12 7.34
N GLU A 813 4.48 -20.91 7.09
CA GLU A 813 3.10 -20.45 7.02
C GLU A 813 2.26 -21.27 8.02
N ALA A 814 1.37 -20.61 8.78
CA ALA A 814 0.52 -21.28 9.76
C ALA A 814 -0.76 -20.49 10.06
N ASP A 815 -1.91 -21.15 9.91
CA ASP A 815 -3.23 -20.61 10.19
C ASP A 815 -4.00 -21.39 11.26
N HIS A 816 -4.66 -20.62 12.13
CA HIS A 816 -5.57 -21.15 13.14
C HIS A 816 -6.98 -21.28 12.56
N ASN A 817 -7.70 -22.35 12.93
CA ASN A 817 -9.00 -22.71 12.35
C ASN A 817 -8.91 -22.96 10.84
N ALA A 818 -7.80 -23.55 10.37
CA ALA A 818 -7.62 -23.98 8.99
C ALA A 818 -7.44 -25.50 8.93
N TYR A 819 -7.90 -26.08 7.82
CA TYR A 819 -7.62 -27.46 7.46
C TYR A 819 -6.26 -27.56 6.77
N ASP A 820 -5.66 -28.75 6.82
CA ASP A 820 -4.51 -29.09 5.99
C ASP A 820 -4.93 -29.29 4.53
N GLU A 821 -3.97 -29.21 3.63
CA GLU A 821 -4.21 -29.24 2.18
C GLU A 821 -4.79 -30.57 1.70
N ASN A 822 -4.41 -31.68 2.32
CA ASN A 822 -4.92 -33.00 1.94
C ASN A 822 -6.39 -33.15 2.34
N THR A 823 -6.76 -32.77 3.57
CA THR A 823 -8.17 -32.80 3.99
C THR A 823 -9.03 -31.80 3.23
N LEU A 824 -8.47 -30.65 2.82
CA LEU A 824 -9.16 -29.69 1.95
C LEU A 824 -9.57 -30.33 0.62
N ARG A 825 -8.66 -31.05 -0.04
CA ARG A 825 -8.95 -31.76 -1.30
C ARG A 825 -10.04 -32.81 -1.14
N GLU A 826 -10.01 -33.57 -0.04
CA GLU A 826 -11.05 -34.56 0.27
C GLU A 826 -12.43 -33.92 0.47
N ILE A 827 -12.49 -32.79 1.19
CA ILE A 827 -13.73 -32.03 1.41
C ILE A 827 -14.31 -31.54 0.08
N GLN A 828 -13.47 -31.04 -0.82
CA GLN A 828 -13.91 -30.55 -2.12
C GLN A 828 -14.48 -31.65 -3.01
N MET A 829 -13.84 -32.82 -3.03
CA MET A 829 -14.36 -33.99 -3.76
C MET A 829 -15.73 -34.41 -3.19
N ALA A 830 -15.91 -34.40 -1.87
CA ALA A 830 -17.19 -34.72 -1.24
C ALA A 830 -18.29 -33.70 -1.59
N LEU A 831 -17.97 -32.41 -1.62
CA LEU A 831 -18.92 -31.33 -1.94
C LEU A 831 -19.35 -31.32 -3.41
N LYS A 832 -18.45 -31.68 -4.34
CA LYS A 832 -18.79 -31.87 -5.77
C LYS A 832 -19.82 -32.99 -5.95
N GLY A 833 -19.88 -33.96 -5.03
CA GLY A 833 -20.87 -35.06 -5.06
C GLY A 833 -22.30 -34.70 -4.59
N ILE A 834 -22.51 -33.57 -3.91
CA ILE A 834 -23.83 -33.19 -3.35
C ILE A 834 -24.61 -32.35 -4.38
N HIS A 835 -25.83 -32.78 -4.70
CA HIS A 835 -26.75 -32.04 -5.60
C HIS A 835 -27.84 -31.36 -4.77
N LEU A 836 -28.13 -30.09 -5.07
CA LEU A 836 -29.14 -29.28 -4.38
C LEU A 836 -30.45 -29.22 -5.19
N ASP A 837 -31.59 -29.26 -4.49
CA ASP A 837 -32.91 -29.09 -5.09
C ASP A 837 -33.02 -27.67 -5.70
N GLY A 838 -33.05 -27.58 -7.04
CA GLY A 838 -33.07 -26.33 -7.81
C GLY A 838 -32.06 -26.28 -8.96
N GLU A 839 -30.94 -27.03 -8.88
CA GLU A 839 -29.95 -27.11 -9.98
C GLU A 839 -30.42 -28.03 -11.13
N GLU A 840 -31.38 -28.93 -10.90
CA GLU A 840 -31.92 -29.85 -11.91
C GLU A 840 -32.63 -29.11 -13.07
N HIS A 841 -33.24 -27.94 -12.81
CA HIS A 841 -33.89 -27.14 -13.86
C HIS A 841 -32.88 -26.41 -14.76
N ALA A 842 -31.74 -25.97 -14.23
CA ALA A 842 -30.70 -25.29 -15.01
C ALA A 842 -29.86 -26.26 -15.86
N ALA A 843 -29.67 -27.50 -15.39
CA ALA A 843 -29.02 -28.56 -16.16
C ALA A 843 -29.88 -29.04 -17.34
N ALA A 844 -31.21 -29.05 -17.18
CA ALA A 844 -32.16 -29.33 -18.25
C ALA A 844 -32.14 -28.26 -19.36
N ASP A 845 -32.00 -26.97 -19.01
CA ASP A 845 -31.91 -25.89 -20.01
C ASP A 845 -30.56 -25.85 -20.75
N ARG A 846 -29.44 -26.21 -20.09
CA ARG A 846 -28.13 -26.31 -20.76
C ARG A 846 -28.04 -27.50 -21.73
N SER A 847 -28.71 -28.61 -21.43
CA SER A 847 -28.78 -29.76 -22.33
C SER A 847 -29.75 -29.55 -23.50
N ALA A 848 -30.73 -28.66 -23.36
CA ALA A 848 -31.61 -28.24 -24.46
C ALA A 848 -30.93 -27.32 -25.48
N HIS A 849 -29.87 -26.60 -25.10
CA HIS A 849 -29.11 -25.72 -26.00
C HIS A 849 -27.91 -26.38 -26.70
N SER A 850 -27.45 -27.56 -26.25
CA SER A 850 -26.41 -28.34 -26.94
C SER A 850 -26.95 -29.43 -27.88
N ALA A 851 -28.26 -29.73 -27.84
CA ALA A 851 -28.91 -30.73 -28.68
C ALA A 851 -29.79 -30.10 -29.78
N GLY A 852 -29.18 -29.23 -30.58
CA GLY A 852 -29.78 -28.65 -31.79
C GLY A 852 -29.09 -29.15 -33.06
N GLY A 853 -29.21 -30.45 -33.35
CA GLY A 853 -28.66 -31.05 -34.57
C GLY A 853 -29.08 -32.51 -34.74
N ASP A 854 -29.75 -32.78 -35.86
CA ASP A 854 -30.05 -34.09 -36.46
C ASP A 854 -31.30 -34.87 -36.02
N LEU A 855 -32.34 -34.69 -36.85
CA LEU A 855 -33.46 -35.61 -37.06
C LEU A 855 -33.01 -36.79 -37.94
N GLN A 856 -33.16 -38.04 -37.49
CA GLN A 856 -33.76 -39.16 -38.24
C GLN A 856 -33.81 -40.48 -37.44
N GLY A 857 -34.98 -41.12 -37.41
CA GLY A 857 -35.08 -42.58 -37.58
C GLY A 857 -35.42 -43.48 -36.37
N ASN A 858 -36.66 -44.00 -36.39
CA ASN A 858 -37.12 -45.33 -35.96
C ASN A 858 -37.44 -45.67 -34.47
N ASN A 859 -38.75 -45.63 -34.19
CA ASN A 859 -39.65 -46.73 -33.79
C ASN A 859 -39.29 -47.74 -32.65
N LEU A 860 -40.24 -47.79 -31.69
CA LEU A 860 -40.91 -48.95 -31.03
C LEU A 860 -40.38 -49.47 -29.64
N PRO A 861 -41.25 -50.10 -28.78
CA PRO A 861 -41.63 -49.52 -27.48
C PRO A 861 -41.55 -50.47 -26.24
N ASN A 862 -41.97 -49.92 -25.08
CA ASN A 862 -42.50 -50.57 -23.87
C ASN A 862 -41.56 -51.37 -22.93
N GLY A 863 -41.64 -51.06 -21.63
CA GLY A 863 -41.49 -52.10 -20.59
C GLY A 863 -40.97 -51.70 -19.20
N ALA A 864 -41.89 -51.32 -18.31
CA ALA A 864 -42.00 -51.71 -16.88
C ALA A 864 -40.94 -51.31 -15.81
N HIS A 865 -41.51 -50.81 -14.71
CA HIS A 865 -41.07 -50.80 -13.31
C HIS A 865 -39.90 -51.72 -12.91
N ASN A 866 -38.97 -51.17 -12.11
CA ASN A 866 -38.77 -51.68 -10.75
C ASN A 866 -37.99 -50.72 -9.83
N GLN A 867 -38.48 -50.62 -8.59
CA GLN A 867 -37.78 -50.09 -7.43
C GLN A 867 -36.66 -51.04 -7.02
N GLY A 868 -35.54 -50.51 -6.51
CA GLY A 868 -34.51 -51.32 -5.86
C GLY A 868 -33.32 -50.50 -5.37
N HIS A 869 -33.22 -50.35 -4.05
CA HIS A 869 -32.00 -49.97 -3.34
C HIS A 869 -30.82 -50.90 -3.69
N SER A 870 -29.62 -50.35 -3.85
CA SER A 870 -28.38 -50.98 -3.34
C SER A 870 -27.15 -50.07 -3.44
N THR A 871 -26.57 -49.83 -2.26
CA THR A 871 -25.14 -49.85 -1.90
C THR A 871 -24.09 -49.98 -3.01
N GLY A 872 -23.06 -49.13 -2.92
CA GLY A 872 -21.99 -49.04 -3.89
C GLY A 872 -20.94 -50.16 -3.90
N GLN A 873 -20.18 -50.14 -4.98
CA GLN A 873 -18.79 -50.57 -5.16
C GLN A 873 -18.31 -49.98 -6.51
N PRO A 874 -17.12 -49.36 -6.61
CA PRO A 874 -16.52 -49.06 -7.91
C PRO A 874 -15.71 -50.26 -8.39
N LEU A 875 -15.87 -50.60 -9.67
CA LEU A 875 -14.99 -51.51 -10.40
C LEU A 875 -14.13 -50.66 -11.34
N ASP A 876 -12.83 -50.64 -11.05
CA ASP A 876 -11.78 -50.11 -11.91
C ASP A 876 -11.58 -51.01 -13.15
N GLY A 877 -11.28 -50.35 -14.27
CA GLY A 877 -10.56 -50.94 -15.39
C GLY A 877 -11.17 -50.61 -16.74
N LEU A 878 -10.56 -49.64 -17.45
CA LEU A 878 -10.10 -49.78 -18.84
C LEU A 878 -9.36 -48.49 -19.28
N ASP A 879 -8.13 -48.69 -19.77
CA ASP A 879 -7.15 -47.69 -20.19
C ASP A 879 -7.58 -46.86 -21.42
N HIS A 880 -7.39 -45.54 -21.36
CA HIS A 880 -7.24 -44.68 -22.55
C HIS A 880 -5.97 -43.81 -22.42
N LYS A 881 -4.87 -44.26 -23.04
CA LYS A 881 -3.56 -43.58 -23.13
C LYS A 881 -3.48 -42.51 -24.25
N GLY A 882 -4.54 -41.72 -24.44
CA GLY A 882 -4.61 -40.74 -25.54
C GLY A 882 -4.88 -39.29 -25.13
N SER A 883 -5.17 -39.02 -23.85
CA SER A 883 -5.68 -37.72 -23.38
C SER A 883 -4.75 -36.99 -22.41
N ALA A 884 -3.47 -37.37 -22.31
CA ALA A 884 -2.58 -36.82 -21.28
C ALA A 884 -2.10 -35.39 -21.58
N GLN A 885 -1.82 -35.05 -22.85
CA GLN A 885 -1.29 -33.72 -23.19
C GLN A 885 -2.37 -32.62 -23.22
N THR A 886 -3.60 -32.95 -23.58
CA THR A 886 -4.73 -31.98 -23.52
C THR A 886 -5.26 -31.85 -22.09
N ARG A 887 -5.11 -32.88 -21.25
CA ARG A 887 -5.42 -32.78 -19.83
C ARG A 887 -4.41 -31.95 -19.06
N GLU A 888 -3.13 -31.97 -19.39
CA GLU A 888 -2.14 -31.12 -18.71
C GLU A 888 -2.42 -29.62 -18.97
N GLU A 889 -2.78 -29.23 -20.20
CA GLU A 889 -3.17 -27.83 -20.51
C GLU A 889 -4.54 -27.44 -19.89
N GLU A 890 -5.53 -28.35 -19.89
CA GLU A 890 -6.82 -28.12 -19.22
C GLU A 890 -6.70 -28.14 -17.67
N GLU A 891 -5.80 -28.96 -17.10
CA GLU A 891 -5.50 -29.01 -15.67
C GLU A 891 -4.75 -27.74 -15.21
N ASP A 892 -3.80 -27.23 -16.02
CA ASP A 892 -3.10 -25.96 -15.72
C ASP A 892 -4.06 -24.76 -15.76
N ASP A 893 -4.97 -24.70 -16.75
CA ASP A 893 -6.02 -23.68 -16.83
C ASP A 893 -7.03 -23.80 -15.66
N GLU A 894 -7.41 -25.03 -15.27
CA GLU A 894 -8.27 -25.28 -14.10
C GLU A 894 -7.58 -24.92 -12.77
N GLU A 895 -6.26 -25.16 -12.62
CA GLU A 895 -5.48 -24.79 -11.43
C GLU A 895 -5.31 -23.28 -11.29
N GLU A 896 -5.05 -22.55 -12.40
CA GLU A 896 -5.02 -21.08 -12.40
C GLU A 896 -6.40 -20.49 -12.09
N GLU A 897 -7.48 -21.08 -12.61
CA GLU A 897 -8.85 -20.68 -12.31
C GLU A 897 -9.27 -20.98 -10.87
N GLU A 898 -8.91 -22.14 -10.31
CA GLU A 898 -9.16 -22.49 -8.91
C GLU A 898 -8.37 -21.55 -7.97
N ALA A 899 -7.12 -21.20 -8.30
CA ALA A 899 -6.32 -20.25 -7.54
C ALA A 899 -6.98 -18.85 -7.44
N LEU A 900 -7.59 -18.37 -8.54
CA LEU A 900 -8.36 -17.12 -8.57
C LEU A 900 -9.66 -17.19 -7.76
N LEU A 901 -10.27 -18.38 -7.63
CA LEU A 901 -11.41 -18.62 -6.73
C LEU A 901 -11.01 -18.53 -5.25
N TYR A 902 -9.85 -19.08 -4.87
CA TYR A 902 -9.38 -19.09 -3.47
C TYR A 902 -9.10 -17.68 -2.91
N ASP A 903 -8.57 -16.77 -3.72
CA ASP A 903 -8.34 -15.37 -3.29
C ASP A 903 -9.66 -14.64 -2.95
N ARG A 904 -10.79 -15.07 -3.51
CA ARG A 904 -12.12 -14.44 -3.31
C ARG A 904 -12.97 -15.14 -2.26
N ILE A 905 -13.09 -16.46 -2.34
CA ILE A 905 -14.04 -17.26 -1.53
C ILE A 905 -13.48 -17.53 -0.12
N GLY A 906 -12.16 -17.44 0.03
CA GLY A 906 -11.45 -17.83 1.25
C GLY A 906 -11.33 -19.35 1.38
N THR A 907 -10.72 -19.81 2.48
CA THR A 907 -10.60 -21.24 2.80
C THR A 907 -11.69 -21.70 3.77
N PHE A 908 -11.95 -23.01 3.75
CA PHE A 908 -12.79 -23.67 4.73
C PHE A 908 -12.25 -23.45 6.15
N LYS A 909 -13.08 -22.88 7.02
CA LYS A 909 -12.71 -22.64 8.42
C LYS A 909 -12.94 -23.91 9.24
N ALA A 910 -11.87 -24.50 9.75
CA ALA A 910 -11.91 -25.61 10.68
C ALA A 910 -12.38 -25.18 12.08
N GLY A 911 -12.72 -26.16 12.92
CA GLY A 911 -13.09 -25.93 14.32
C GLY A 911 -11.94 -25.37 15.18
N PRO A 912 -12.25 -24.86 16.39
CA PRO A 912 -11.25 -24.33 17.31
C PRO A 912 -10.18 -25.38 17.66
N GLY A 913 -8.91 -24.97 17.65
CA GLY A 913 -7.77 -25.83 17.97
C GLY A 913 -7.16 -26.58 16.77
N LYS A 914 -7.80 -26.53 15.59
CA LYS A 914 -7.22 -27.04 14.34
C LYS A 914 -6.27 -26.02 13.71
N TRP A 915 -5.21 -26.52 13.10
CA TRP A 915 -4.17 -25.73 12.44
C TRP A 915 -3.79 -26.36 11.10
N GLY A 916 -3.57 -25.49 10.11
CA GLY A 916 -2.95 -25.83 8.83
C GLY A 916 -1.62 -25.08 8.70
N SER A 917 -0.55 -25.77 8.29
CA SER A 917 0.80 -25.19 8.24
C SER A 917 1.65 -25.82 7.13
N CYS A 918 2.54 -25.02 6.54
CA CYS A 918 3.52 -25.49 5.56
C CYS A 918 4.86 -24.74 5.66
N ILE A 919 5.90 -25.35 5.10
CA ILE A 919 7.24 -24.78 4.93
C ILE A 919 7.49 -24.65 3.42
N LYS A 920 7.95 -23.48 2.96
CA LYS A 920 8.28 -23.25 1.55
C LYS A 920 9.68 -22.68 1.38
N ILE A 921 10.34 -23.07 0.29
CA ILE A 921 11.58 -22.45 -0.19
C ILE A 921 11.30 -21.75 -1.51
N ILE A 922 11.68 -20.48 -1.59
CA ILE A 922 11.35 -19.60 -2.71
C ILE A 922 12.62 -19.04 -3.34
N HIS A 923 12.63 -19.05 -4.66
CA HIS A 923 13.64 -18.38 -5.47
C HIS A 923 13.24 -16.91 -5.66
N PRO A 924 14.01 -15.93 -5.16
CA PRO A 924 13.59 -14.54 -5.11
C PRO A 924 13.55 -13.82 -6.46
N VAL A 925 14.23 -14.33 -7.49
CA VAL A 925 14.30 -13.68 -8.80
C VAL A 925 13.21 -14.19 -9.76
N SER A 926 13.02 -15.50 -9.80
CA SER A 926 11.99 -16.14 -10.64
C SER A 926 10.62 -16.18 -9.97
N LEU A 927 10.54 -15.89 -8.66
CA LEU A 927 9.31 -15.94 -7.86
C LEU A 927 8.64 -17.32 -7.86
N GLN A 928 9.41 -18.39 -8.03
CA GLN A 928 8.89 -19.76 -8.01
C GLN A 928 9.19 -20.44 -6.67
N THR A 929 8.28 -21.32 -6.25
CA THR A 929 8.48 -22.19 -5.09
C THR A 929 9.30 -23.41 -5.53
N ILE A 930 10.47 -23.61 -4.94
CA ILE A 930 11.35 -24.75 -5.24
C ILE A 930 10.90 -26.00 -4.51
N ASP A 931 10.59 -25.86 -3.22
CA ASP A 931 10.19 -26.99 -2.38
C ASP A 931 9.09 -26.54 -1.41
N LYS A 932 8.15 -27.45 -1.15
CA LYS A 932 6.99 -27.24 -0.28
C LYS A 932 6.75 -28.49 0.56
N ILE A 933 6.80 -28.33 1.88
CA ILE A 933 6.47 -29.39 2.85
C ILE A 933 5.20 -28.98 3.61
N SER A 934 4.12 -29.71 3.39
CA SER A 934 2.88 -29.56 4.17
C SER A 934 2.97 -30.35 5.47
N LEU A 935 2.61 -29.73 6.59
CA LEU A 935 2.59 -30.37 7.91
C LEU A 935 1.27 -31.09 8.17
N GLU A 936 1.26 -31.97 9.17
CA GLU A 936 0.06 -32.71 9.58
C GLU A 936 -1.00 -31.76 10.21
N MET A 937 -2.25 -32.20 10.20
CA MET A 937 -3.36 -31.48 10.84
C MET A 937 -3.06 -31.24 12.32
N GLU A 938 -3.46 -30.08 12.85
CA GLU A 938 -3.25 -29.65 14.25
C GLU A 938 -1.82 -29.18 14.57
N GLU A 939 -0.88 -29.33 13.65
CA GLU A 939 0.48 -28.87 13.83
C GLU A 939 0.72 -27.50 13.19
N ALA A 940 1.33 -26.60 13.95
CA ALA A 940 1.64 -25.24 13.52
C ALA A 940 3.14 -24.96 13.61
N ALA A 941 3.76 -24.56 12.50
CA ALA A 941 5.10 -23.99 12.49
C ALA A 941 5.06 -22.52 12.88
N LEU A 942 5.69 -22.16 14.01
CA LEU A 942 5.61 -20.81 14.57
C LEU A 942 6.95 -20.08 14.57
N SER A 943 8.06 -20.82 14.65
CA SER A 943 9.41 -20.26 14.70
C SER A 943 10.34 -20.98 13.73
N VAL A 944 11.25 -20.22 13.11
CA VAL A 944 12.23 -20.75 12.16
C VAL A 944 13.56 -20.01 12.28
N CYS A 945 14.64 -20.74 12.02
CA CYS A 945 16.00 -20.21 11.95
C CYS A 945 16.86 -21.07 11.02
N ALA A 946 17.63 -20.42 10.16
CA ALA A 946 18.70 -21.03 9.40
C ALA A 946 20.00 -20.85 10.19
N CYS A 947 20.68 -21.94 10.50
CA CYS A 947 21.90 -21.92 11.28
C CYS A 947 22.90 -22.95 10.75
N GLU A 948 24.17 -22.62 10.89
CA GLU A 948 25.25 -23.59 10.74
C GLU A 948 25.51 -24.24 12.10
N LEU A 949 25.17 -25.53 12.21
CA LEU A 949 25.41 -26.33 13.40
C LEU A 949 26.59 -27.26 13.13
N GLU A 950 27.70 -27.07 13.85
CA GLU A 950 28.90 -27.92 13.72
C GLU A 950 29.32 -28.14 12.25
N ALA A 951 29.34 -27.06 11.45
CA ALA A 951 29.65 -27.02 10.00
C ALA A 951 28.57 -27.58 9.04
N LEU A 952 27.41 -28.00 9.55
CA LEU A 952 26.26 -28.40 8.75
C LEU A 952 25.23 -27.29 8.69
N HIS A 953 24.86 -26.86 7.49
CA HIS A 953 23.76 -25.91 7.31
C HIS A 953 22.43 -26.60 7.53
N CYS A 954 21.70 -26.12 8.55
CA CYS A 954 20.42 -26.68 8.94
C CYS A 954 19.35 -25.58 8.97
N LEU A 955 18.13 -25.95 8.55
CA LEU A 955 16.91 -25.18 8.79
C LEU A 955 16.18 -25.80 9.98
N ILE A 956 15.98 -25.02 11.03
CA ILE A 956 15.32 -25.48 12.26
C ILE A 956 13.95 -24.83 12.35
N VAL A 957 12.93 -25.66 12.50
CA VAL A 957 11.52 -25.25 12.57
C VAL A 957 10.93 -25.72 13.89
N GLY A 958 10.33 -24.79 14.62
CA GLY A 958 9.65 -25.03 15.89
C GLY A 958 8.16 -25.23 15.65
N THR A 959 7.66 -26.41 16.04
CA THR A 959 6.27 -26.82 15.81
C THR A 959 5.53 -27.01 17.12
N THR A 960 4.25 -26.66 17.12
CA THR A 960 3.33 -26.92 18.23
C THR A 960 2.11 -27.66 17.74
N THR A 961 1.63 -28.62 18.50
CA THR A 961 0.42 -29.39 18.19
C THR A 961 -0.73 -28.94 19.09
N ASN A 962 -1.94 -28.85 18.55
CA ASN A 962 -3.17 -28.49 19.28
C ASN A 962 -3.07 -27.21 20.12
N LEU A 963 -2.44 -26.17 19.58
CA LEU A 963 -2.29 -24.89 20.26
C LEU A 963 -3.65 -24.20 20.41
N SER A 964 -4.07 -23.96 21.67
CA SER A 964 -5.27 -23.15 21.97
C SER A 964 -4.86 -21.73 22.33
N ILE A 965 -5.20 -20.76 21.48
CA ILE A 965 -4.85 -19.35 21.69
C ILE A 965 -5.58 -18.74 22.90
N LYS A 966 -6.83 -19.14 23.14
CA LYS A 966 -7.67 -18.57 24.22
C LYS A 966 -7.13 -18.92 25.61
N ASN A 967 -6.73 -20.17 25.81
CA ASN A 967 -6.19 -20.66 27.08
C ASN A 967 -4.65 -20.63 27.13
N ARG A 968 -3.99 -20.32 26.00
CA ARG A 968 -2.52 -20.34 25.81
C ARG A 968 -1.88 -21.65 26.25
N THR A 969 -2.52 -22.78 25.94
CA THR A 969 -2.02 -24.12 26.25
C THR A 969 -1.51 -24.81 24.99
N ALA A 970 -0.28 -25.31 25.02
CA ALA A 970 0.33 -26.13 23.98
C ALA A 970 0.60 -27.54 24.54
N PRO A 971 -0.21 -28.56 24.22
CA PRO A 971 -0.09 -29.90 24.81
C PRO A 971 1.19 -30.64 24.40
N ALA A 972 1.67 -30.46 23.16
CA ALA A 972 2.96 -30.99 22.74
C ALA A 972 3.63 -30.07 21.71
N ALA A 973 4.95 -30.01 21.76
CA ALA A 973 5.78 -29.18 20.88
C ALA A 973 7.07 -29.91 20.49
N ALA A 974 7.64 -29.56 19.34
CA ALA A 974 8.85 -30.18 18.81
C ALA A 974 9.75 -29.20 18.05
N LEU A 975 11.03 -29.56 17.94
CA LEU A 975 12.01 -28.93 17.07
C LEU A 975 12.35 -29.87 15.91
N ARG A 976 12.04 -29.48 14.69
CA ARG A 976 12.42 -30.19 13.48
C ARG A 976 13.69 -29.61 12.91
N VAL A 977 14.66 -30.47 12.60
CA VAL A 977 15.92 -30.08 11.99
C VAL A 977 15.95 -30.64 10.58
N TYR A 978 16.02 -29.76 9.59
CA TYR A 978 16.15 -30.09 8.19
C TYR A 978 17.55 -29.73 7.69
N THR A 979 18.12 -30.55 6.84
CA THR A 979 19.25 -30.20 5.96
C THR A 979 18.71 -29.93 4.56
N TYR A 980 19.49 -29.27 3.72
CA TYR A 980 19.10 -29.04 2.33
C TYR A 980 20.24 -29.33 1.36
N ASP A 981 19.88 -29.84 0.18
CA ASP A 981 20.80 -30.20 -0.89
C ASP A 981 21.21 -28.97 -1.73
N ILE A 982 22.04 -29.14 -2.76
CA ILE A 982 22.47 -28.07 -3.68
C ILE A 982 21.27 -27.42 -4.39
N ASN A 983 20.23 -28.21 -4.68
CA ASN A 983 18.97 -27.74 -5.25
C ASN A 983 18.00 -27.17 -4.20
N TYR A 984 18.46 -26.96 -2.96
CA TYR A 984 17.67 -26.45 -1.84
C TYR A 984 16.42 -27.29 -1.51
N LYS A 985 16.44 -28.60 -1.78
CA LYS A 985 15.39 -29.53 -1.34
C LYS A 985 15.59 -29.91 0.12
N LEU A 986 14.53 -29.88 0.94
CA LEU A 986 14.60 -30.10 2.37
C LEU A 986 14.54 -31.59 2.73
N ASN A 987 15.56 -32.05 3.45
CA ASN A 987 15.69 -33.40 3.98
C ASN A 987 15.59 -33.36 5.51
N LEU A 988 14.61 -34.05 6.09
CA LEU A 988 14.43 -34.11 7.55
C LEU A 988 15.52 -34.98 8.21
N LEU A 989 16.29 -34.41 9.15
CA LEU A 989 17.26 -35.17 9.93
C LEU A 989 16.63 -35.87 11.13
N HIS A 990 15.98 -35.11 12.02
CA HIS A 990 15.32 -35.64 13.21
C HIS A 990 14.34 -34.64 13.84
N ILE A 991 13.47 -35.15 14.70
CA ILE A 991 12.47 -34.39 15.47
C ILE A 991 12.82 -34.50 16.96
N THR A 992 12.99 -33.36 17.64
CA THR A 992 13.27 -33.31 19.08
C THR A 992 12.05 -32.80 19.83
N ALA A 993 11.40 -33.66 20.62
CA ALA A 993 10.27 -33.27 21.45
C ALA A 993 10.68 -32.31 22.59
N ILE A 994 9.85 -31.31 22.87
CA ILE A 994 10.04 -30.29 23.91
C ILE A 994 8.77 -30.13 24.77
N GLU A 995 8.94 -29.57 25.96
CA GLU A 995 7.89 -29.47 26.99
C GLU A 995 6.86 -28.37 26.72
N ASP A 996 7.26 -27.29 26.04
CA ASP A 996 6.48 -26.07 25.89
C ASP A 996 6.72 -25.44 24.50
N GLN A 997 5.95 -24.42 24.13
CA GLN A 997 6.01 -23.75 22.84
C GLN A 997 7.38 -23.10 22.59
N PRO A 998 7.98 -23.30 21.40
CA PRO A 998 9.19 -22.60 20.98
C PRO A 998 8.83 -21.25 20.35
N PHE A 999 9.22 -20.15 20.99
CA PHE A 999 8.92 -18.79 20.52
C PHE A 999 9.96 -18.27 19.51
N CYS A 1000 11.24 -18.43 19.81
CA CYS A 1000 12.31 -17.86 19.00
C CYS A 1000 13.59 -18.70 19.02
N PHE A 1001 14.34 -18.59 17.93
CA PHE A 1001 15.63 -19.22 17.72
C PHE A 1001 16.65 -18.19 17.22
N CYS A 1002 17.91 -18.38 17.60
CA CYS A 1002 19.05 -17.61 17.10
C CYS A 1002 20.28 -18.53 16.95
N PRO A 1003 21.06 -18.40 15.87
CA PRO A 1003 22.37 -19.07 15.80
C PRO A 1003 23.33 -18.45 16.82
N PHE A 1004 24.12 -19.27 17.50
CA PHE A 1004 25.08 -18.84 18.49
C PHE A 1004 26.31 -19.76 18.53
N ASN A 1005 27.47 -19.28 18.07
CA ASN A 1005 28.76 -20.01 18.13
C ASN A 1005 28.68 -21.48 17.64
N GLY A 1006 28.05 -21.72 16.48
CA GLY A 1006 27.86 -23.07 15.91
C GLY A 1006 26.83 -23.94 16.65
N ARG A 1007 26.06 -23.34 17.56
CA ARG A 1007 24.98 -23.94 18.36
C ARG A 1007 23.68 -23.19 18.11
N LEU A 1008 22.57 -23.77 18.57
CA LEU A 1008 21.25 -23.16 18.54
C LEU A 1008 20.90 -22.57 19.91
N LEU A 1009 20.60 -21.28 19.97
CA LEU A 1009 19.97 -20.66 21.13
C LEU A 1009 18.45 -20.64 20.91
N ALA A 1010 17.68 -21.21 21.84
CA ALA A 1010 16.25 -21.38 21.71
C ALA A 1010 15.51 -20.91 22.97
N SER A 1011 14.44 -20.14 22.78
CA SER A 1011 13.45 -19.86 23.83
C SER A 1011 12.32 -20.87 23.77
N ILE A 1012 12.08 -21.54 24.90
CA ILE A 1012 11.03 -22.55 25.06
C ILE A 1012 10.27 -22.19 26.33
N GLY A 1013 9.03 -21.69 26.17
CA GLY A 1013 8.25 -21.13 27.28
C GLY A 1013 9.03 -20.06 28.05
N ASN A 1014 9.07 -20.23 29.38
CA ASN A 1014 9.83 -19.38 30.30
C ASN A 1014 11.31 -19.80 30.48
N LYS A 1015 11.92 -20.48 29.50
CA LYS A 1015 13.29 -20.99 29.60
C LYS A 1015 14.12 -20.60 28.37
N LEU A 1016 15.38 -20.23 28.59
CA LEU A 1016 16.36 -19.98 27.53
C LEU A 1016 17.38 -21.11 27.52
N ARG A 1017 17.53 -21.79 26.39
CA ARG A 1017 18.34 -23.02 26.26
C ARG A 1017 19.33 -22.92 25.10
N ILE A 1018 20.52 -23.47 25.30
CA ILE A 1018 21.51 -23.68 24.23
C ILE A 1018 21.51 -25.17 23.85
N TYR A 1019 21.33 -25.45 22.57
CA TYR A 1019 21.31 -26.77 21.97
C TYR A 1019 22.51 -26.97 21.04
N ALA A 1020 23.12 -28.15 21.11
CA ALA A 1020 24.10 -28.63 20.14
C ALA A 1020 23.48 -29.72 19.26
N LEU A 1021 24.06 -29.91 18.07
CA LEU A 1021 23.60 -30.94 17.15
C LEU A 1021 23.89 -32.34 17.72
N GLY A 1022 22.96 -33.26 17.51
CA GLY A 1022 23.15 -34.67 17.84
C GLY A 1022 22.54 -35.56 16.77
N LYS A 1023 23.01 -36.80 16.64
CA LYS A 1023 22.57 -37.71 15.56
C LYS A 1023 21.09 -38.07 15.60
N LYS A 1024 20.49 -38.15 16.79
CA LYS A 1024 19.07 -38.54 16.98
C LYS A 1024 18.17 -37.40 17.47
N LYS A 1025 18.74 -36.42 18.17
CA LYS A 1025 18.05 -35.28 18.78
C LYS A 1025 19.04 -34.17 19.11
N LEU A 1026 18.53 -32.95 19.27
CA LEU A 1026 19.30 -31.83 19.78
C LEU A 1026 19.66 -32.03 21.26
N LEU A 1027 20.92 -31.79 21.60
CA LEU A 1027 21.45 -31.99 22.94
C LEU A 1027 21.46 -30.68 23.72
N LYS A 1028 20.73 -30.63 24.84
CA LYS A 1028 20.72 -29.47 25.75
C LYS A 1028 22.08 -29.32 26.44
N LYS A 1029 22.72 -28.15 26.29
CA LYS A 1029 24.04 -27.82 26.88
C LYS A 1029 23.96 -26.84 28.04
N CYS A 1030 23.10 -25.84 27.93
CA CYS A 1030 22.90 -24.80 28.95
C CYS A 1030 21.41 -24.45 29.04
N GLU A 1031 20.94 -24.05 30.21
CA GLU A 1031 19.55 -23.66 30.46
C GLU A 1031 19.49 -22.58 31.55
N TYR A 1032 18.69 -21.54 31.30
CA TYR A 1032 18.27 -20.54 32.26
C TYR A 1032 16.75 -20.59 32.43
N LYS A 1033 16.24 -20.55 33.67
CA LYS A 1033 14.82 -20.83 33.99
C LYS A 1033 14.04 -19.63 34.53
N ASP A 1034 14.73 -18.59 35.00
CA ASP A 1034 14.09 -17.48 35.73
C ASP A 1034 13.65 -16.35 34.79
N ILE A 1035 12.93 -16.70 33.72
CA ILE A 1035 12.35 -15.72 32.78
C ILE A 1035 10.89 -15.44 33.20
N PRO A 1036 10.43 -14.18 33.18
CA PRO A 1036 9.10 -13.83 33.67
C PRO A 1036 7.96 -14.47 32.87
N GLU A 1037 7.98 -14.40 31.54
CA GLU A 1037 6.91 -14.96 30.70
C GLU A 1037 7.47 -15.77 29.51
N ALA A 1038 7.88 -15.12 28.41
CA ALA A 1038 8.36 -15.79 27.21
C ALA A 1038 9.16 -14.86 26.28
N ILE A 1039 10.30 -15.33 25.76
CA ILE A 1039 11.17 -14.51 24.90
C ILE A 1039 10.72 -14.59 23.44
N ILE A 1040 10.29 -13.46 22.87
CA ILE A 1040 9.81 -13.36 21.48
C ILE A 1040 10.96 -13.15 20.48
N SER A 1041 11.98 -12.37 20.87
CA SER A 1041 13.10 -12.04 19.99
C SER A 1041 14.42 -12.21 20.73
N ILE A 1042 15.37 -12.86 20.06
CA ILE A 1042 16.72 -13.07 20.56
C ILE A 1042 17.70 -12.53 19.52
N LYS A 1043 18.63 -11.71 19.97
CA LYS A 1043 19.73 -11.19 19.16
C LYS A 1043 21.03 -11.34 19.94
N VAL A 1044 22.12 -11.64 19.24
CA VAL A 1044 23.42 -11.94 19.86
C VAL A 1044 24.49 -11.03 19.28
N SER A 1045 25.34 -10.49 20.14
CA SER A 1045 26.54 -9.74 19.77
C SER A 1045 27.72 -10.26 20.59
N GLY A 1046 28.61 -11.02 19.96
CA GLY A 1046 29.68 -11.75 20.68
C GLY A 1046 29.08 -12.71 21.70
N ASP A 1047 29.51 -12.61 22.96
CA ASP A 1047 29.01 -13.43 24.07
C ASP A 1047 27.78 -12.84 24.78
N ARG A 1048 27.32 -11.65 24.37
CA ARG A 1048 26.10 -11.02 24.91
C ARG A 1048 24.88 -11.46 24.14
N ILE A 1049 23.83 -11.75 24.87
CA ILE A 1049 22.54 -12.18 24.36
C ILE A 1049 21.50 -11.17 24.82
N PHE A 1050 20.89 -10.49 23.86
CA PHE A 1050 19.75 -9.62 24.08
C PHE A 1050 18.48 -10.45 23.90
N ALA A 1051 17.74 -10.64 24.99
CA ALA A 1051 16.50 -11.41 25.02
C ALA A 1051 15.33 -10.48 25.29
N SER A 1052 14.40 -10.36 24.35
CA SER A 1052 13.20 -9.55 24.48
C SER A 1052 12.03 -10.39 24.98
N ASP A 1053 11.58 -10.15 26.20
CA ASP A 1053 10.40 -10.78 26.80
C ASP A 1053 9.10 -10.17 26.25
N ILE A 1054 8.02 -10.95 26.22
CA ILE A 1054 6.69 -10.53 25.78
C ILE A 1054 6.07 -9.46 26.70
N ARG A 1055 6.49 -9.38 27.97
CA ARG A 1055 5.94 -8.43 28.96
C ARG A 1055 7.01 -7.59 29.67
N GLU A 1056 8.15 -8.16 30.03
CA GLU A 1056 9.19 -7.48 30.83
C GLU A 1056 10.33 -6.91 29.95
N SER A 1057 10.00 -6.28 28.83
CA SER A 1057 10.95 -5.55 27.97
C SER A 1057 12.20 -6.38 27.60
N VAL A 1058 13.38 -5.76 27.55
CA VAL A 1058 14.65 -6.41 27.19
C VAL A 1058 15.43 -6.84 28.43
N LEU A 1059 15.85 -8.10 28.43
CA LEU A 1059 16.76 -8.72 29.37
C LEU A 1059 18.11 -8.98 28.68
N ILE A 1060 19.21 -8.62 29.34
CA ILE A 1060 20.56 -8.79 28.79
C ILE A 1060 21.29 -9.89 29.54
N PHE A 1061 21.60 -10.95 28.81
CA PHE A 1061 22.36 -12.10 29.28
C PHE A 1061 23.80 -12.05 28.77
N PHE A 1062 24.69 -12.65 29.54
CA PHE A 1062 26.06 -12.94 29.14
C PHE A 1062 26.34 -14.43 29.26
N TYR A 1063 26.93 -14.98 28.22
CA TYR A 1063 27.32 -16.38 28.17
C TYR A 1063 28.79 -16.52 28.57
N ASP A 1064 29.03 -17.14 29.72
CA ASP A 1064 30.37 -17.50 30.16
C ASP A 1064 30.77 -18.83 29.52
N ALA A 1065 31.65 -18.78 28.52
CA ALA A 1065 32.10 -19.96 27.78
C ALA A 1065 32.87 -20.97 28.64
N ASN A 1066 33.58 -20.52 29.69
CA ASN A 1066 34.37 -21.39 30.55
C ASN A 1066 33.48 -22.23 31.46
N MET A 1067 32.42 -21.61 32.00
CA MET A 1067 31.46 -22.27 32.88
C MET A 1067 30.29 -22.90 32.11
N ASN A 1068 30.10 -22.53 30.83
CA ASN A 1068 28.94 -22.86 30.02
C ASN A 1068 27.62 -22.49 30.74
N THR A 1069 27.58 -21.29 31.32
CA THR A 1069 26.43 -20.76 32.09
C THR A 1069 25.97 -19.41 31.53
N LEU A 1070 24.66 -19.16 31.58
CA LEU A 1070 24.04 -17.89 31.25
C LEU A 1070 23.82 -17.08 32.53
N ARG A 1071 24.32 -15.83 32.55
CA ARG A 1071 24.14 -14.89 33.65
C ARG A 1071 23.33 -13.68 33.18
N LEU A 1072 22.35 -13.25 33.97
CA LEU A 1072 21.58 -12.03 33.70
C LEU A 1072 22.39 -10.83 34.23
N ILE A 1073 22.70 -9.87 33.36
CA ILE A 1073 23.46 -8.66 33.74
C ILE A 1073 22.51 -7.50 34.04
N SER A 1074 21.56 -7.26 33.12
CA SER A 1074 20.76 -6.04 33.12
C SER A 1074 19.33 -6.29 32.66
N ASP A 1075 18.40 -5.55 33.26
CA ASP A 1075 16.97 -5.56 32.96
C ASP A 1075 16.42 -4.13 32.80
N ASP A 1076 15.29 -3.98 32.11
CA ASP A 1076 14.61 -2.68 31.98
C ASP A 1076 13.87 -2.31 33.28
N ILE A 1077 13.47 -1.04 33.39
CA ILE A 1077 12.65 -0.50 34.49
C ILE A 1077 11.17 -0.61 34.17
N ILE A 1078 10.82 -0.48 32.88
CA ILE A 1078 9.42 -0.37 32.42
C ILE A 1078 9.01 -1.70 31.78
N PRO A 1079 7.87 -2.30 32.19
CA PRO A 1079 7.33 -3.46 31.51
C PRO A 1079 6.77 -3.03 30.15
N ARG A 1080 7.19 -3.71 29.09
CA ARG A 1080 6.92 -3.39 27.70
C ARG A 1080 6.57 -4.63 26.91
N TRP A 1081 5.55 -4.52 26.06
CA TRP A 1081 5.00 -5.63 25.31
C TRP A 1081 5.71 -5.79 23.97
N ILE A 1082 6.91 -6.34 23.97
CA ILE A 1082 7.77 -6.32 22.78
C ILE A 1082 7.20 -7.17 21.65
N THR A 1083 7.24 -6.62 20.43
CA THR A 1083 6.94 -7.32 19.19
C THR A 1083 8.21 -7.77 18.47
N CYS A 1084 9.14 -6.84 18.26
CA CYS A 1084 10.40 -7.09 17.57
C CYS A 1084 11.55 -6.25 18.16
N SER A 1085 12.78 -6.69 17.94
CA SER A 1085 13.98 -5.99 18.39
C SER A 1085 15.16 -6.20 17.44
N GLU A 1086 16.07 -5.23 17.42
CA GLU A 1086 17.28 -5.26 16.60
C GLU A 1086 18.47 -4.60 17.34
N ILE A 1087 19.66 -5.15 17.16
CA ILE A 1087 20.89 -4.62 17.76
C ILE A 1087 21.44 -3.48 16.89
N LEU A 1088 21.76 -2.34 17.50
CA LEU A 1088 22.35 -1.20 16.79
C LEU A 1088 23.88 -1.17 16.90
N ASP A 1089 24.38 -1.43 18.12
CA ASP A 1089 25.79 -1.62 18.46
C ASP A 1089 25.92 -2.69 19.57
N HIS A 1090 27.14 -2.97 20.05
CA HIS A 1090 27.36 -4.00 21.08
C HIS A 1090 26.66 -3.73 22.44
N HIS A 1091 26.12 -2.52 22.66
CA HIS A 1091 25.55 -2.08 23.93
C HIS A 1091 24.12 -1.53 23.82
N THR A 1092 23.60 -1.33 22.60
CA THR A 1092 22.34 -0.67 22.34
C THR A 1092 21.44 -1.53 21.50
N ILE A 1093 20.19 -1.53 21.91
CA ILE A 1093 19.12 -2.28 21.27
C ILE A 1093 17.96 -1.33 21.01
N ILE A 1094 17.40 -1.44 19.82
CA ILE A 1094 16.11 -0.85 19.50
C ILE A 1094 15.06 -1.94 19.60
N ALA A 1095 13.93 -1.62 20.22
CA ALA A 1095 12.80 -2.51 20.34
C ALA A 1095 11.50 -1.74 20.08
N ALA A 1096 10.48 -2.48 19.65
CA ALA A 1096 9.14 -1.96 19.47
C ALA A 1096 8.12 -2.72 20.29
N ASP A 1097 7.06 -2.01 20.66
CA ASP A 1097 5.97 -2.50 21.49
C ASP A 1097 4.71 -2.76 20.67
N LYS A 1098 3.86 -3.64 21.20
CA LYS A 1098 2.48 -3.87 20.72
C LYS A 1098 1.61 -2.61 20.80
N PHE A 1099 2.02 -1.64 21.61
CA PHE A 1099 1.38 -0.33 21.77
C PHE A 1099 2.10 0.76 20.96
N ASP A 1100 2.47 0.41 19.73
CA ASP A 1100 2.90 1.32 18.66
C ASP A 1100 4.11 2.23 18.98
N SER A 1101 4.88 1.85 19.99
CA SER A 1101 5.98 2.65 20.52
C SER A 1101 7.30 1.99 20.13
N VAL A 1102 8.27 2.79 19.70
CA VAL A 1102 9.65 2.39 19.42
C VAL A 1102 10.55 3.08 20.43
N PHE A 1103 11.50 2.34 20.98
CA PHE A 1103 12.41 2.86 22.00
C PHE A 1103 13.82 2.24 21.87
N VAL A 1104 14.82 2.98 22.36
CA VAL A 1104 16.21 2.54 22.37
C VAL A 1104 16.69 2.45 23.81
N LEU A 1105 17.23 1.29 24.16
CA LEU A 1105 17.86 1.03 25.45
C LEU A 1105 19.37 0.87 25.28
N ARG A 1106 20.13 1.31 26.27
CA ARG A 1106 21.58 1.15 26.35
C ARG A 1106 22.00 0.48 27.64
N VAL A 1107 22.97 -0.41 27.54
CA VAL A 1107 23.63 -1.04 28.69
C VAL A 1107 24.43 0.03 29.45
N PRO A 1108 24.19 0.19 30.77
CA PRO A 1108 24.94 1.16 31.59
C PRO A 1108 26.43 0.78 31.69
N GLU A 1109 27.29 1.74 31.94
CA GLU A 1109 28.75 1.51 32.02
C GLU A 1109 29.13 0.52 33.14
N GLU A 1110 28.38 0.51 34.23
CA GLU A 1110 28.59 -0.38 35.37
C GLU A 1110 28.44 -1.85 35.01
N ALA A 1111 27.45 -2.18 34.17
CA ALA A 1111 27.22 -3.52 33.66
C ALA A 1111 28.36 -3.96 32.73
N LYS A 1112 28.97 -3.03 31.97
CA LYS A 1112 30.11 -3.34 31.10
C LYS A 1112 31.35 -3.74 31.90
N GLN A 1113 31.57 -3.16 33.07
CA GLN A 1113 32.72 -3.49 33.93
C GLN A 1113 32.62 -4.90 34.53
N GLU A 1114 31.39 -5.33 34.84
CA GLU A 1114 31.10 -6.64 35.43
C GLU A 1114 31.43 -7.80 34.46
N GLU A 1115 31.26 -7.59 33.16
CA GLU A 1115 31.60 -8.58 32.12
C GLU A 1115 33.08 -8.98 32.10
N TYR A 1116 33.98 -8.03 32.37
CA TYR A 1116 35.42 -8.27 32.40
C TYR A 1116 35.92 -8.83 33.74
N GLY A 1117 35.01 -9.14 34.68
CA GLY A 1117 35.37 -9.57 36.02
C GLY A 1117 36.07 -8.49 36.85
N ILE A 1118 36.06 -7.24 36.39
CA ILE A 1118 36.58 -6.08 37.12
C ILE A 1118 35.49 -5.66 38.10
N SER A 1119 35.27 -6.47 39.14
CA SER A 1119 34.50 -5.99 40.28
C SER A 1119 35.37 -4.92 40.97
N ASN A 1120 35.16 -3.65 40.64
CA ASN A 1120 35.51 -2.59 41.56
C ASN A 1120 34.62 -2.78 42.78
N LYS A 1121 35.12 -3.52 43.77
CA LYS A 1121 34.74 -3.32 45.16
C LYS A 1121 35.19 -1.89 45.51
N CYS A 1122 34.42 -0.90 45.07
CA CYS A 1122 34.72 0.49 45.35
C CYS A 1122 34.38 0.73 46.82
N TRP A 1123 35.44 0.89 47.62
CA TRP A 1123 35.35 1.23 49.03
C TRP A 1123 34.97 2.71 49.17
N TYR A 1124 33.72 2.98 49.52
CA TYR A 1124 33.33 4.24 50.17
C TYR A 1124 32.33 3.93 51.29
N GLY A 1125 32.77 4.14 52.54
CA GLY A 1125 31.89 4.11 53.72
C GLY A 1125 31.62 2.74 54.35
N GLY A 1126 32.65 2.11 54.94
CA GLY A 1126 32.55 1.46 56.26
C GLY A 1126 31.60 0.29 56.55
N GLU A 1127 30.71 -0.15 55.65
CA GLU A 1127 29.85 -1.31 55.89
C GLU A 1127 29.86 -2.29 54.70
N MET A 1128 30.19 -3.56 55.00
CA MET A 1128 29.97 -4.67 54.06
C MET A 1128 28.47 -4.97 54.01
N MET A 1129 27.75 -4.34 53.08
CA MET A 1129 26.48 -4.86 52.63
C MET A 1129 26.71 -6.13 51.80
N ALA A 1130 26.73 -7.29 52.47
CA ALA A 1130 26.30 -8.52 51.84
C ALA A 1130 24.78 -8.41 51.59
N GLY A 1131 24.39 -7.83 50.46
CA GLY A 1131 23.00 -7.44 50.23
C GLY A 1131 22.62 -7.20 48.76
N SER A 1132 22.15 -8.27 48.13
CA SER A 1132 21.37 -8.37 46.87
C SER A 1132 22.11 -8.22 45.54
N ASN A 1133 22.11 -9.34 44.80
CA ASN A 1133 22.00 -9.42 43.35
C ASN A 1133 20.87 -8.49 42.84
N LYS A 1134 21.12 -7.18 42.73
CA LYS A 1134 20.24 -6.29 41.97
C LYS A 1134 20.83 -6.15 40.58
N ASN A 1135 20.14 -6.73 39.60
CA ASN A 1135 20.41 -6.52 38.19
C ASN A 1135 20.52 -5.01 37.91
N ARG A 1136 21.48 -4.63 37.07
CA ARG A 1136 21.65 -3.22 36.67
C ARG A 1136 20.50 -2.82 35.76
N ARG A 1137 20.04 -1.58 35.86
CA ARG A 1137 18.92 -1.09 35.04
C ARG A 1137 19.41 -0.49 33.73
N LEU A 1138 18.70 -0.79 32.64
CA LEU A 1138 19.00 -0.23 31.32
C LEU A 1138 18.74 1.28 31.27
N GLU A 1139 19.60 2.00 30.55
CA GLU A 1139 19.43 3.41 30.28
C GLU A 1139 18.48 3.60 29.10
N HIS A 1140 17.42 4.36 29.31
CA HIS A 1140 16.47 4.70 28.26
C HIS A 1140 16.95 5.94 27.49
N ILE A 1141 17.27 5.78 26.20
CA ILE A 1141 17.78 6.86 25.35
C ILE A 1141 16.64 7.52 24.56
N MET A 1142 15.83 6.71 23.89
CA MET A 1142 14.88 7.20 22.90
C MET A 1142 13.51 6.58 23.15
N SER A 1143 12.45 7.37 23.01
CA SER A 1143 11.09 6.86 22.85
C SER A 1143 10.32 7.69 21.83
N PHE A 1144 9.55 6.99 21.00
CA PHE A 1144 8.73 7.59 19.96
C PHE A 1144 7.48 6.73 19.70
N HIS A 1145 6.30 7.35 19.66
CA HIS A 1145 5.07 6.69 19.26
C HIS A 1145 4.84 6.86 17.75
N VAL A 1146 4.91 5.74 17.02
CA VAL A 1146 4.60 5.68 15.59
C VAL A 1146 3.09 5.76 15.38
N GLY A 1147 2.31 5.13 16.27
CA GLY A 1147 0.85 5.01 16.21
C GLY A 1147 0.33 3.83 15.38
N GLU A 1148 1.24 2.93 14.98
CA GLU A 1148 0.92 1.63 14.40
C GLU A 1148 1.86 0.56 14.98
N ILE A 1149 1.41 -0.70 14.99
CA ILE A 1149 2.17 -1.80 15.55
C ILE A 1149 3.33 -2.13 14.61
N VAL A 1150 4.55 -1.93 15.09
CA VAL A 1150 5.77 -2.29 14.38
C VAL A 1150 5.99 -3.80 14.48
N THR A 1151 6.16 -4.46 13.33
CA THR A 1151 6.30 -5.92 13.24
C THR A 1151 7.74 -6.36 12.99
N SER A 1152 8.56 -5.51 12.36
CA SER A 1152 9.97 -5.80 12.10
C SER A 1152 10.84 -4.54 12.21
N LEU A 1153 12.08 -4.70 12.70
CA LEU A 1153 13.12 -3.67 12.73
C LEU A 1153 14.41 -4.23 12.11
N GLN A 1154 15.08 -3.46 11.26
CA GLN A 1154 16.38 -3.83 10.69
C GLN A 1154 17.26 -2.61 10.44
N LYS A 1155 18.53 -2.69 10.84
CA LYS A 1155 19.55 -1.67 10.55
C LYS A 1155 20.22 -2.00 9.21
N VAL A 1156 20.04 -1.16 8.18
CA VAL A 1156 20.49 -1.42 6.80
C VAL A 1156 20.86 -0.12 6.06
N LYS A 1157 21.65 -0.25 4.98
CA LYS A 1157 21.87 0.79 3.94
C LYS A 1157 21.07 0.41 2.70
N LEU A 1158 20.15 1.25 2.23
CA LEU A 1158 19.32 0.95 1.05
C LEU A 1158 20.06 1.12 -0.29
N SER A 1159 21.06 1.99 -0.29
CA SER A 1159 21.97 2.23 -1.40
C SER A 1159 23.42 2.18 -0.91
N PRO A 1160 24.40 1.76 -1.73
CA PRO A 1160 25.82 1.86 -1.39
C PRO A 1160 26.27 3.26 -0.97
N THR A 1161 25.62 4.31 -1.50
CA THR A 1161 25.91 5.71 -1.16
C THR A 1161 25.12 6.23 0.03
N SER A 1162 24.09 5.51 0.48
CA SER A 1162 23.21 5.92 1.58
C SER A 1162 23.86 5.76 2.96
N SER A 1163 23.35 6.53 3.91
CA SER A 1163 23.72 6.40 5.33
C SER A 1163 23.09 5.15 5.96
N GLU A 1164 23.65 4.68 7.08
CA GLU A 1164 23.00 3.60 7.85
C GLU A 1164 21.71 4.11 8.47
N CYS A 1165 20.59 3.47 8.13
CA CYS A 1165 19.28 3.80 8.66
C CYS A 1165 18.65 2.59 9.34
N ILE A 1166 17.71 2.85 10.25
CA ILE A 1166 16.91 1.82 10.89
C ILE A 1166 15.57 1.81 10.21
N ILE A 1167 15.27 0.74 9.47
CA ILE A 1167 14.01 0.60 8.74
C ILE A 1167 13.08 -0.27 9.57
N TYR A 1168 11.83 0.15 9.64
CA TYR A 1168 10.78 -0.57 10.34
C TYR A 1168 9.57 -0.77 9.43
N SER A 1169 8.81 -1.83 9.69
CA SER A 1169 7.53 -2.07 9.03
C SER A 1169 6.41 -2.20 10.04
N THR A 1170 5.18 -1.89 9.63
CA THR A 1170 4.00 -1.93 10.50
C THR A 1170 2.92 -2.87 9.99
N ILE A 1171 2.02 -3.26 10.89
CA ILE A 1171 0.85 -4.07 10.55
C ILE A 1171 -0.12 -3.37 9.57
N MET A 1172 -0.13 -2.05 9.49
CA MET A 1172 -1.00 -1.32 8.54
C MET A 1172 -0.36 -1.15 7.16
N GLY A 1173 0.85 -1.69 6.96
CA GLY A 1173 1.57 -1.65 5.70
C GLY A 1173 2.49 -0.43 5.53
N THR A 1174 2.81 0.27 6.63
CA THR A 1174 3.75 1.39 6.62
C THR A 1174 5.18 0.86 6.62
N ILE A 1175 6.06 1.52 5.86
CA ILE A 1175 7.50 1.34 5.94
C ILE A 1175 8.10 2.69 6.29
N GLY A 1176 8.73 2.77 7.47
CA GLY A 1176 9.37 3.98 7.95
C GLY A 1176 10.85 3.78 8.22
N ALA A 1177 11.56 4.88 8.37
CA ALA A 1177 12.99 4.92 8.62
C ALA A 1177 13.32 5.89 9.77
N PHE A 1178 14.30 5.51 10.58
CA PHE A 1178 14.98 6.40 11.51
C PHE A 1178 16.41 6.63 11.04
N ILE A 1179 16.79 7.90 10.91
CA ILE A 1179 18.11 8.33 10.45
C ILE A 1179 18.84 9.02 11.59
N PRO A 1180 20.09 8.68 11.88
CA PRO A 1180 20.91 9.48 12.79
C PRO A 1180 21.33 10.81 12.16
N TYR A 1181 21.37 11.88 12.94
CA TYR A 1181 21.98 13.13 12.49
C TYR A 1181 23.51 13.09 12.58
N ASP A 1182 24.17 13.45 11.48
CA ASP A 1182 25.63 13.67 11.44
C ASP A 1182 25.98 15.12 11.85
N ASN A 1183 25.15 16.08 11.42
CA ASN A 1183 25.40 17.52 11.55
C ASN A 1183 24.52 18.15 12.64
N LYS A 1184 25.14 18.85 13.60
CA LYS A 1184 24.41 19.55 14.66
C LYS A 1184 23.53 20.69 14.14
N GLU A 1185 23.97 21.39 13.09
CA GLU A 1185 23.19 22.48 12.48
C GLU A 1185 21.91 21.98 11.80
N GLU A 1186 21.93 20.80 11.17
CA GLU A 1186 20.74 20.17 10.59
C GLU A 1186 19.73 19.79 11.68
N LEU A 1187 20.24 19.24 12.79
CA LEU A 1187 19.44 18.91 13.96
C LEU A 1187 18.77 20.15 14.55
N GLU A 1188 19.53 21.21 14.81
CA GLU A 1188 18.99 22.45 15.38
C GLU A 1188 17.94 23.07 14.44
N LEU A 1189 18.21 23.14 13.13
CA LEU A 1189 17.25 23.67 12.16
C LEU A 1189 15.93 22.90 12.17
N THR A 1190 16.01 21.57 12.04
CA THR A 1190 14.82 20.71 11.94
C THR A 1190 14.04 20.67 13.26
N GLN A 1191 14.72 20.75 14.41
CA GLN A 1191 14.07 20.85 15.71
C GLN A 1191 13.25 22.14 15.85
N HIS A 1192 13.81 23.30 15.45
CA HIS A 1192 13.09 24.56 15.48
C HIS A 1192 11.94 24.58 14.47
N LEU A 1193 12.16 24.03 13.27
CA LEU A 1193 11.12 23.88 12.26
C LEU A 1193 9.93 23.08 12.78
N GLU A 1194 10.18 21.95 13.44
CA GLU A 1194 9.12 21.13 14.04
C GLU A 1194 8.29 21.92 15.07
N ILE A 1195 8.95 22.69 15.95
CA ILE A 1195 8.28 23.51 16.97
C ILE A 1195 7.36 24.55 16.33
N ILE A 1196 7.82 25.22 15.27
CA ILE A 1196 7.04 26.24 14.56
C ILE A 1196 5.85 25.60 13.85
N LEU A 1197 6.08 24.47 13.15
CA LEU A 1197 5.04 23.76 12.39
C LEU A 1197 3.93 23.22 13.28
N ARG A 1198 4.23 22.80 14.51
CA ARG A 1198 3.19 22.39 15.48
C ARG A 1198 2.15 23.49 15.74
N THR A 1199 2.55 24.76 15.61
CA THR A 1199 1.68 25.92 15.87
C THR A 1199 1.02 26.41 14.58
N GLU A 1200 1.78 26.56 13.50
CA GLU A 1200 1.30 27.10 12.22
C GLU A 1200 0.45 26.09 11.44
N ASN A 1201 0.73 24.79 11.56
CA ASN A 1201 -0.02 23.72 10.90
C ASN A 1201 -0.47 22.65 11.91
N PRO A 1202 -1.48 22.95 12.76
CA PRO A 1202 -1.95 22.00 13.75
C PRO A 1202 -2.61 20.79 13.08
N PRO A 1203 -2.50 19.59 13.67
CA PRO A 1203 -3.09 18.39 13.10
C PRO A 1203 -4.59 18.51 12.82
N LEU A 1204 -5.02 17.90 11.71
CA LEU A 1204 -6.37 18.09 11.14
C LEU A 1204 -7.48 17.70 12.11
N CYS A 1205 -7.31 16.59 12.84
CA CYS A 1205 -8.29 16.06 13.80
C CYS A 1205 -8.28 16.79 15.15
N GLY A 1206 -7.58 17.91 15.26
CA GLY A 1206 -7.49 18.69 16.50
C GLY A 1206 -6.67 17.99 17.59
N ARG A 1207 -5.97 16.90 17.28
CA ARG A 1207 -4.98 16.31 18.18
C ARG A 1207 -3.77 17.23 18.25
N GLU A 1208 -3.14 17.32 19.42
CA GLU A 1208 -1.86 18.02 19.55
C GLU A 1208 -0.73 17.04 19.23
N HIS A 1209 0.16 17.45 18.32
CA HIS A 1209 1.23 16.60 17.78
C HIS A 1209 2.12 15.99 18.87
N ILE A 1210 2.58 16.80 19.83
CA ILE A 1210 3.46 16.32 20.90
C ILE A 1210 2.79 15.29 21.81
N PHE A 1211 1.49 15.44 22.08
CA PHE A 1211 0.71 14.47 22.88
C PHE A 1211 0.37 13.20 22.09
N PHE A 1212 0.34 13.27 20.76
CA PHE A 1212 0.23 12.08 19.92
C PHE A 1212 1.54 11.30 19.94
N ARG A 1213 2.68 11.95 19.65
CA ARG A 1213 3.98 11.26 19.67
C ARG A 1213 4.42 10.82 21.08
N SER A 1214 3.85 11.43 22.13
CA SER A 1214 4.03 11.06 23.54
C SER A 1214 2.86 10.24 24.11
N TYR A 1215 2.24 9.37 23.31
CA TYR A 1215 0.98 8.72 23.67
C TYR A 1215 1.05 7.92 24.98
N TYR A 1216 2.10 7.10 25.14
CA TYR A 1216 2.35 6.28 26.32
C TYR A 1216 3.56 6.78 27.12
N HIS A 1217 4.66 7.06 26.43
CA HIS A 1217 5.91 7.55 27.00
C HIS A 1217 6.27 8.89 26.33
N PRO A 1218 6.86 9.85 27.06
CA PRO A 1218 7.30 11.11 26.48
C PRO A 1218 8.32 10.92 25.35
N VAL A 1219 8.17 11.70 24.27
CA VAL A 1219 9.14 11.69 23.17
C VAL A 1219 10.52 12.13 23.67
N GLN A 1220 11.54 11.35 23.32
CA GLN A 1220 12.94 11.64 23.63
C GLN A 1220 13.81 11.39 22.40
N HIS A 1221 14.65 12.37 22.06
CA HIS A 1221 15.69 12.27 21.03
C HIS A 1221 15.21 11.80 19.63
N VAL A 1222 13.98 12.17 19.24
CA VAL A 1222 13.45 11.99 17.88
C VAL A 1222 12.78 13.27 17.40
N ILE A 1223 13.04 13.62 16.14
CA ILE A 1223 12.34 14.69 15.41
C ILE A 1223 11.39 14.04 14.40
N ASP A 1224 10.15 14.50 14.36
CA ASP A 1224 9.16 13.99 13.41
C ASP A 1224 9.30 14.64 12.03
N GLY A 1225 9.94 13.92 11.12
CA GLY A 1225 10.16 14.38 9.75
C GLY A 1225 8.90 14.44 8.90
N ASP A 1226 7.88 13.64 9.21
CA ASP A 1226 6.61 13.67 8.49
C ASP A 1226 5.91 15.03 8.69
N LEU A 1227 6.02 15.61 9.90
CA LEU A 1227 5.53 16.96 10.15
C LEU A 1227 6.39 18.00 9.41
N CYS A 1228 7.72 17.85 9.43
CA CYS A 1228 8.63 18.75 8.72
C CYS A 1228 8.39 18.76 7.20
N GLU A 1229 8.11 17.61 6.57
CA GLU A 1229 7.78 17.53 5.14
C GLU A 1229 6.49 18.28 4.78
N GLN A 1230 5.55 18.48 5.72
CA GLN A 1230 4.35 19.27 5.48
C GLN A 1230 4.65 20.76 5.25
N PHE A 1231 5.85 21.26 5.55
CA PHE A 1231 6.27 22.62 5.19
C PHE A 1231 6.04 22.93 3.71
N SER A 1232 6.32 21.95 2.84
CA SER A 1232 6.11 22.04 1.39
C SER A 1232 4.64 22.24 0.98
N SER A 1233 3.69 21.78 1.80
CA SER A 1233 2.25 21.91 1.54
C SER A 1233 1.66 23.24 2.00
N LEU A 1234 2.42 24.03 2.74
CA LEU A 1234 1.95 25.32 3.26
C LEU A 1234 1.90 26.39 2.16
N PRO A 1235 0.98 27.37 2.26
CA PRO A 1235 0.99 28.54 1.38
C PRO A 1235 2.33 29.29 1.46
N TYR A 1236 2.80 29.85 0.34
CA TYR A 1236 4.11 30.50 0.25
C TYR A 1236 4.28 31.67 1.25
N ASP A 1237 3.20 32.40 1.55
CA ASP A 1237 3.22 33.48 2.54
C ASP A 1237 3.57 32.97 3.95
N VAL A 1238 3.04 31.80 4.31
CA VAL A 1238 3.32 31.13 5.59
C VAL A 1238 4.73 30.55 5.56
N GLN A 1239 5.13 29.93 4.45
CA GLN A 1239 6.51 29.44 4.29
C GLN A 1239 7.53 30.56 4.48
N ARG A 1240 7.29 31.74 3.89
CA ARG A 1240 8.16 32.91 4.03
C ARG A 1240 8.23 33.40 5.47
N LYS A 1241 7.11 33.40 6.19
CA LYS A 1241 7.06 33.77 7.61
C LYS A 1241 7.91 32.80 8.45
N VAL A 1242 7.67 31.49 8.30
CA VAL A 1242 8.41 30.44 9.00
C VAL A 1242 9.90 30.47 8.64
N ALA A 1243 10.25 30.70 7.37
CA ALA A 1243 11.63 30.78 6.93
C ALA A 1243 12.34 32.03 7.49
N ALA A 1244 11.64 33.17 7.59
CA ALA A 1244 12.16 34.37 8.22
C ALA A 1244 12.45 34.16 9.72
N ASP A 1245 11.57 33.44 10.44
CA ASP A 1245 11.78 33.08 11.84
C ASP A 1245 13.02 32.17 12.04
N LEU A 1246 13.39 31.41 11.01
CA LEU A 1246 14.60 30.56 10.98
C LEU A 1246 15.82 31.23 10.33
N GLU A 1247 15.74 32.52 9.96
CA GLU A 1247 16.78 33.26 9.24
C GLU A 1247 17.25 32.56 7.95
N ARG A 1248 16.33 31.95 7.21
CA ARG A 1248 16.58 31.22 5.95
C ARG A 1248 15.56 31.58 4.88
N THR A 1249 15.80 31.11 3.66
CA THR A 1249 14.80 31.19 2.59
C THR A 1249 13.97 29.90 2.55
N PRO A 1250 12.71 29.93 2.06
CA PRO A 1250 11.91 28.72 1.88
C PRO A 1250 12.63 27.65 1.05
N ASP A 1251 13.31 28.07 -0.03
CA ASP A 1251 14.05 27.16 -0.92
C ASP A 1251 15.22 26.47 -0.21
N ASP A 1252 15.92 27.17 0.68
CA ASP A 1252 16.99 26.57 1.49
C ASP A 1252 16.47 25.49 2.44
N ILE A 1253 15.28 25.70 3.03
CA ILE A 1253 14.64 24.73 3.93
C ILE A 1253 14.20 23.50 3.14
N LEU A 1254 13.51 23.71 2.00
CA LEU A 1254 13.06 22.62 1.13
C LEU A 1254 14.23 21.77 0.63
N ARG A 1255 15.32 22.41 0.18
CA ARG A 1255 16.54 21.71 -0.23
C ARG A 1255 17.11 20.84 0.89
N LYS A 1256 17.19 21.37 2.12
CA LYS A 1256 17.70 20.60 3.27
C LYS A 1256 16.82 19.41 3.63
N LEU A 1257 15.49 19.55 3.53
CA LEU A 1257 14.57 18.43 3.76
C LEU A 1257 14.73 17.35 2.68
N GLU A 1258 14.87 17.75 1.41
CA GLU A 1258 15.18 16.84 0.31
C GLU A 1258 16.52 16.13 0.50
N ASP A 1259 17.55 16.83 0.97
CA ASP A 1259 18.87 16.24 1.24
C ASP A 1259 18.78 15.15 2.31
N ILE A 1260 18.03 15.37 3.40
CA ILE A 1260 17.81 14.36 4.43
C ILE A 1260 17.10 13.12 3.86
N ARG A 1261 16.10 13.32 2.99
CA ARG A 1261 15.40 12.22 2.31
C ARG A 1261 16.32 11.43 1.36
N ASN A 1262 17.17 12.13 0.61
CA ASN A 1262 18.16 11.52 -0.30
C ASN A 1262 19.29 10.80 0.45
N LYS A 1263 19.51 11.05 1.76
CA LYS A 1263 20.43 10.24 2.58
C LYS A 1263 19.90 8.83 2.85
N ILE A 1264 18.60 8.59 2.64
CA ILE A 1264 17.93 7.29 2.84
C ILE A 1264 17.85 6.50 1.54
N LEU A 1265 17.29 7.11 0.49
CA LEU A 1265 16.97 6.52 -0.81
C LEU A 1265 18.11 6.68 -1.81
#